data_AF-A0A4R1NZE2-F1
#
_entry.id   AF-A0A4R1NZE2-F1
#
_cell.length_a   1.000
_cell.length_b   1.000
_cell.length_c   1.000
_cell.angle_alpha   90.00
_cell.angle_beta   90.00
_cell.angle_gamma   90.00
#
_symmetry.space_group_name_H-M   'P 1'
#
loop_
_entity.id
_entity.type
_entity.pdbx_description
1 polymer ?
#
loop_
_entity_poly.entity_id
_entity_poly.type
_entity_poly.pdbx_seq_one_letter_code
_entity_poly.pdbx_strand_id
1 'polypeptide(L)'
;MHTGCAGKCGAGRVHYSTQMGRAKARPLASALGDIRLPMGCNGVAIEREERFEMSGLSRRFPLLVQFEFHPASKAAAAAAEYLHEVLNADPAVPGLQIPTTFTPDDGSGEPPEPAVATEADRVLVVLLADDQLAVAARKSTKNGMTWGEYATQLRSLTEAAGHRFMPVQLTENAWPIDKRLDDTNFLRAWAIDGVEERHKFIARRLVHLLIRRLRPRPDNEDAPPATIFLSHTKMDLEHEPRVVKTLLSHLTASQPEKMWFDSGDISTGSRFAREIEQGVQDSALLAIVTDSYSSRSWCRKEVLLAKHYQRPVVIVDAVQERETRRFPYSGNTPVIRWKPNDAQGVVDLLLREVLRHAYAEESLKQRKHEGDLILPAGPELVTIVHYCKEEEQPVILYPDPPLGPEELEVLERTGVRVETPLQRHALKHDLRSRNLTVALSVSGAEDLGRYGLRTVHLDSILLDLSRYLLVAGVRLAYGGHLGSDGYTLRLADLVRDPIVEQLRGTSSTDQAVPELVTYLPWPMLASVRDEARLGPLVEMLRCDRPSDIDEAIDPSFVAAPDVEIPSDTALHRFAWSRGLTSMREHQTKELSARVVVGGKLGRPDTPYMGRMPGVLEEALLGIRAQRPVYLVGAFGGCARLVFDALDGIERVELTSAYHQALPHAPELKALYADRSVAWDEFENIAAELKACGISGLKNGLSVEENRELATSRSAERIVELILHGLQQCSQPAAAGGTE
;
A
#
# COMPACT_ATOMS: atom_id res chain seq x y z
N MET A 1 -48.47 -46.65 -6.63
CA MET A 1 -49.22 -47.66 -7.42
C MET A 1 -50.64 -47.70 -6.87
N HIS A 2 -51.67 -47.89 -7.72
CA HIS A 2 -53.08 -48.23 -7.38
C HIS A 2 -53.91 -47.26 -6.49
N THR A 3 -55.22 -47.01 -6.70
CA THR A 3 -56.08 -46.94 -7.93
C THR A 3 -57.44 -46.26 -7.62
N GLY A 4 -58.14 -45.73 -8.64
CA GLY A 4 -59.54 -45.22 -8.59
C GLY A 4 -59.65 -43.75 -9.03
N CYS A 5 -60.44 -43.30 -10.03
CA CYS A 5 -61.85 -43.53 -10.44
C CYS A 5 -62.87 -43.06 -9.38
N ALA A 6 -63.94 -42.30 -9.67
CA ALA A 6 -64.41 -41.52 -10.85
C ALA A 6 -65.59 -40.60 -10.38
N GLY A 7 -66.18 -39.63 -11.10
CA GLY A 7 -66.04 -39.08 -12.46
C GLY A 7 -67.38 -38.48 -12.96
N LYS A 8 -67.39 -37.58 -13.98
CA LYS A 8 -68.55 -36.75 -14.47
C LYS A 8 -68.94 -35.59 -13.52
N CYS A 9 -69.75 -34.57 -13.87
CA CYS A 9 -70.00 -33.78 -15.10
C CYS A 9 -70.78 -32.51 -14.68
N GLY A 10 -70.56 -31.36 -15.32
CA GLY A 10 -71.38 -30.14 -15.09
C GLY A 10 -71.05 -29.05 -16.11
N ALA A 11 -72.07 -28.38 -16.66
CA ALA A 11 -71.91 -27.44 -17.78
C ALA A 11 -72.55 -26.07 -17.48
N GLY A 12 -71.92 -24.99 -17.97
CA GLY A 12 -72.45 -23.63 -17.97
C GLY A 12 -71.89 -22.84 -19.17
N ARG A 13 -72.75 -22.10 -19.87
CA ARG A 13 -72.44 -21.25 -21.04
C ARG A 13 -73.03 -19.83 -20.83
N VAL A 14 -72.87 -18.97 -21.84
CA VAL A 14 -73.51 -17.63 -22.08
C VAL A 14 -72.67 -16.41 -21.65
N HIS A 15 -72.45 -15.37 -22.47
CA HIS A 15 -72.06 -15.32 -23.91
C HIS A 15 -71.66 -13.88 -24.35
N TYR A 16 -70.54 -13.73 -25.08
CA TYR A 16 -70.12 -12.51 -25.84
C TYR A 16 -69.80 -11.24 -24.99
N SER A 17 -69.10 -10.19 -25.47
CA SER A 17 -68.68 -9.75 -26.82
C SER A 17 -67.20 -9.27 -26.81
N THR A 18 -66.27 -9.53 -27.74
CA THR A 18 -66.12 -9.31 -29.21
C THR A 18 -65.87 -7.88 -29.72
N GLN A 19 -64.58 -7.54 -29.97
CA GLN A 19 -63.99 -6.91 -31.18
C GLN A 19 -62.44 -6.96 -31.01
N MET A 20 -61.60 -7.68 -31.78
CA MET A 20 -61.31 -7.79 -33.23
C MET A 20 -60.43 -6.66 -33.81
N GLY A 21 -59.18 -7.01 -34.23
CA GLY A 21 -58.20 -6.07 -34.79
C GLY A 21 -56.94 -6.67 -35.44
N ARG A 22 -57.09 -7.73 -36.26
CA ARG A 22 -56.20 -8.26 -37.35
C ARG A 22 -54.67 -7.99 -37.29
N ALA A 23 -53.80 -9.01 -37.22
CA ALA A 23 -53.33 -9.90 -38.32
C ALA A 23 -52.40 -9.20 -39.35
N LYS A 24 -51.35 -9.81 -39.95
CA LYS A 24 -50.89 -11.22 -40.15
C LYS A 24 -49.33 -11.17 -40.39
N ALA A 25 -48.50 -12.20 -40.65
CA ALA A 25 -48.61 -13.63 -40.99
C ALA A 25 -47.33 -14.46 -40.64
N ARG A 26 -46.98 -15.46 -41.47
CA ARG A 26 -45.83 -16.39 -41.54
C ARG A 26 -45.76 -16.91 -43.03
N PRO A 27 -44.74 -17.63 -43.57
CA PRO A 27 -44.32 -18.98 -43.09
C PRO A 27 -42.85 -19.39 -43.38
N LEU A 28 -42.56 -20.70 -43.21
CA LEU A 28 -41.28 -21.39 -43.47
C LEU A 28 -41.22 -21.98 -44.90
N ALA A 29 -40.00 -22.33 -45.34
CA ALA A 29 -39.73 -23.43 -46.28
C ALA A 29 -38.35 -24.07 -45.95
N SER A 30 -38.06 -25.27 -46.46
CA SER A 30 -36.83 -26.04 -46.16
C SER A 30 -36.36 -26.87 -47.37
N ALA A 31 -35.08 -27.30 -47.35
CA ALA A 31 -34.59 -28.66 -47.65
C ALA A 31 -33.25 -28.76 -48.45
N LEU A 32 -32.41 -29.71 -48.02
CA LEU A 32 -31.43 -30.53 -48.77
C LEU A 32 -30.18 -29.90 -49.43
N GLY A 33 -29.04 -30.60 -49.27
CA GLY A 33 -27.73 -30.36 -49.90
C GLY A 33 -26.63 -31.11 -49.13
N ASP A 34 -25.87 -32.00 -49.79
CA ASP A 34 -25.17 -33.11 -49.11
C ASP A 34 -23.68 -33.28 -49.52
N ILE A 35 -22.89 -33.88 -48.61
CA ILE A 35 -21.67 -34.70 -48.86
C ILE A 35 -20.32 -34.05 -49.34
N ARG A 36 -19.32 -34.13 -48.42
CA ARG A 36 -17.86 -34.44 -48.51
C ARG A 36 -16.80 -33.52 -49.19
N LEU A 37 -15.79 -33.21 -48.36
CA LEU A 37 -14.32 -33.02 -48.53
C LEU A 37 -13.66 -33.24 -49.90
N PRO A 38 -12.57 -32.51 -50.17
CA PRO A 38 -11.23 -33.13 -50.08
C PRO A 38 -10.21 -32.38 -49.19
N MET A 39 -9.06 -33.01 -48.93
CA MET A 39 -7.91 -32.40 -48.22
C MET A 39 -7.05 -31.53 -49.16
N GLY A 40 -6.33 -30.56 -48.59
CA GLY A 40 -5.29 -29.81 -49.30
C GLY A 40 -4.48 -28.92 -48.35
N CYS A 41 -3.28 -29.35 -47.98
CA CYS A 41 -2.36 -28.52 -47.20
C CYS A 41 -1.69 -27.47 -48.09
N ASN A 42 -1.57 -26.24 -47.61
CA ASN A 42 -0.33 -25.45 -47.70
C ASN A 42 -0.38 -24.30 -46.70
N GLY A 43 0.76 -23.98 -46.10
CA GLY A 43 0.84 -23.04 -44.99
C GLY A 43 0.88 -21.58 -45.42
N VAL A 44 0.20 -20.73 -44.66
CA VAL A 44 0.57 -19.32 -44.47
C VAL A 44 0.72 -19.15 -42.96
N ALA A 45 1.94 -18.85 -42.50
CA ALA A 45 2.16 -18.45 -41.12
C ALA A 45 1.58 -17.04 -40.96
N ILE A 46 0.39 -16.95 -40.36
CA ILE A 46 -0.14 -15.66 -39.89
C ILE A 46 0.48 -15.45 -38.51
N GLU A 47 1.57 -14.71 -38.47
CA GLU A 47 2.09 -14.13 -37.24
C GLU A 47 0.99 -13.24 -36.65
N ARG A 48 0.33 -13.73 -35.59
CA ARG A 48 -0.49 -12.88 -34.75
C ARG A 48 0.44 -12.01 -33.94
N GLU A 49 0.63 -10.77 -34.39
CA GLU A 49 0.97 -9.68 -33.47
C GLU A 49 -0.04 -9.71 -32.32
N GLU A 50 0.39 -10.14 -31.13
CA GLU A 50 -0.37 -9.90 -29.91
C GLU A 50 -0.31 -8.41 -29.61
N ARG A 51 -1.23 -7.66 -30.24
CA ARG A 51 -1.44 -6.26 -29.93
C ARG A 51 -1.92 -6.17 -28.48
N PHE A 52 -0.98 -5.87 -27.60
CA PHE A 52 -1.25 -5.39 -26.25
C PHE A 52 -2.30 -4.29 -26.33
N GLU A 53 -3.54 -4.59 -25.92
CA GLU A 53 -4.53 -3.56 -25.66
C GLU A 53 -4.10 -2.81 -24.39
N MET A 54 -3.28 -1.78 -24.60
CA MET A 54 -2.91 -0.77 -23.61
C MET A 54 -4.15 0.05 -23.22
N SER A 55 -5.07 -0.60 -22.51
CA SER A 55 -6.15 0.01 -21.72
C SER A 55 -5.55 0.63 -20.45
N GLY A 56 -4.54 1.49 -20.65
CA GLY A 56 -3.66 2.09 -19.64
C GLY A 56 -4.33 3.16 -18.79
N LEU A 57 -5.49 2.86 -18.24
CA LEU A 57 -5.96 3.52 -17.02
C LEU A 57 -5.11 2.98 -15.86
N SER A 58 -4.28 3.85 -15.28
CA SER A 58 -3.53 3.54 -14.07
C SER A 58 -4.47 2.94 -13.01
N ARG A 59 -4.11 1.78 -12.45
CA ARG A 59 -4.96 1.00 -11.54
C ARG A 59 -5.15 1.73 -10.21
N ARG A 60 -6.19 2.55 -10.15
CA ARG A 60 -6.59 3.33 -8.97
C ARG A 60 -6.83 2.44 -7.75
N PHE A 61 -6.59 3.00 -6.57
CA PHE A 61 -6.98 2.36 -5.32
C PHE A 61 -8.52 2.23 -5.24
N PRO A 62 -9.07 1.11 -4.72
CA PRO A 62 -10.52 0.97 -4.53
C PRO A 62 -11.14 2.02 -3.58
N LEU A 63 -10.31 2.63 -2.74
CA LEU A 63 -10.67 3.58 -1.69
C LEU A 63 -9.41 4.32 -1.20
N LEU A 64 -9.54 5.61 -0.88
CA LEU A 64 -8.52 6.43 -0.21
C LEU A 64 -9.17 7.36 0.84
N VAL A 65 -8.45 7.66 1.92
CA VAL A 65 -8.89 8.61 2.97
C VAL A 65 -8.02 9.87 2.97
N GLN A 66 -8.63 11.03 2.77
CA GLN A 66 -7.94 12.32 2.71
C GLN A 66 -8.26 13.12 3.99
N PHE A 67 -7.31 13.22 4.91
CA PHE A 67 -7.47 13.94 6.19
C PHE A 67 -7.18 15.43 6.02
N GLU A 68 -8.11 16.28 6.44
CA GLU A 68 -8.03 17.71 6.23
C GLU A 68 -8.15 18.53 7.51
N PHE A 69 -7.15 19.38 7.77
CA PHE A 69 -7.06 20.20 8.98
C PHE A 69 -6.11 21.38 8.84
N HIS A 70 -6.27 22.38 9.70
CA HIS A 70 -5.35 23.53 9.76
C HIS A 70 -3.98 23.10 10.31
N PRO A 71 -2.84 23.34 9.61
CA PRO A 71 -1.51 22.81 10.00
C PRO A 71 -1.07 23.13 11.43
N ALA A 72 -1.46 24.30 11.99
CA ALA A 72 -1.15 24.65 13.38
C ALA A 72 -1.93 23.85 14.44
N SER A 73 -2.88 22.98 14.06
CA SER A 73 -3.62 22.13 15.00
C SER A 73 -2.90 20.82 15.28
N LYS A 74 -2.16 20.79 16.40
CA LYS A 74 -1.58 19.54 16.93
C LYS A 74 -2.64 18.50 17.30
N ALA A 75 -3.86 18.93 17.67
CA ALA A 75 -4.95 18.03 18.03
C ALA A 75 -5.55 17.34 16.80
N ALA A 76 -5.77 18.08 15.71
CA ALA A 76 -6.24 17.50 14.46
C ALA A 76 -5.16 16.64 13.78
N ALA A 77 -3.88 17.05 13.83
CA ALA A 77 -2.76 16.24 13.35
C ALA A 77 -2.68 14.88 14.07
N ALA A 78 -2.67 14.88 15.42
CA ALA A 78 -2.63 13.64 16.20
C ALA A 78 -3.88 12.75 16.00
N ALA A 79 -5.04 13.35 15.70
CA ALA A 79 -6.23 12.61 15.31
C ALA A 79 -6.07 11.97 13.92
N ALA A 80 -5.55 12.69 12.91
CA ALA A 80 -5.27 12.15 11.58
C ALA A 80 -4.22 11.03 11.62
N GLU A 81 -3.16 11.20 12.43
CA GLU A 81 -2.10 10.20 12.62
C GLU A 81 -2.65 8.91 13.23
N TYR A 82 -3.44 8.99 14.30
CA TYR A 82 -4.14 7.83 14.86
C TYR A 82 -5.10 7.16 13.86
N LEU A 83 -5.83 7.95 13.06
CA LEU A 83 -6.76 7.41 12.06
C LEU A 83 -6.03 6.74 10.89
N HIS A 84 -4.81 7.18 10.55
CA HIS A 84 -3.91 6.49 9.64
C HIS A 84 -3.42 5.16 10.24
N GLU A 85 -2.96 5.16 11.49
CA GLU A 85 -2.49 3.95 12.20
C GLU A 85 -3.58 2.86 12.26
N VAL A 86 -4.82 3.24 12.61
CA VAL A 86 -5.96 2.29 12.65
C VAL A 86 -6.28 1.66 11.28
N LEU A 87 -5.86 2.28 10.18
CA LEU A 87 -6.09 1.84 8.80
C LEU A 87 -4.88 1.18 8.11
N ASN A 88 -3.70 1.19 8.75
CA ASN A 88 -2.43 0.75 8.11
C ASN A 88 -1.45 0.01 9.04
N ALA A 89 -1.61 0.09 10.38
CA ALA A 89 -0.55 -0.28 11.33
C ALA A 89 -0.98 -1.21 12.49
N ASP A 90 -2.21 -1.76 12.49
CA ASP A 90 -2.61 -2.73 13.53
C ASP A 90 -2.12 -4.15 13.19
N PRO A 91 -1.18 -4.75 13.96
CA PRO A 91 -0.70 -6.11 13.73
C PRO A 91 -1.75 -7.20 13.97
N ALA A 92 -2.91 -6.87 14.57
CA ALA A 92 -4.03 -7.80 14.70
C ALA A 92 -4.85 -7.95 13.40
N VAL A 93 -4.67 -7.05 12.42
CA VAL A 93 -5.35 -7.09 11.11
C VAL A 93 -4.31 -6.91 9.99
N PRO A 94 -3.33 -7.83 9.86
CA PRO A 94 -2.24 -7.69 8.91
C PRO A 94 -2.77 -7.62 7.46
N GLY A 95 -2.24 -6.69 6.67
CA GLY A 95 -2.69 -6.44 5.30
C GLY A 95 -3.92 -5.52 5.16
N LEU A 96 -4.45 -4.94 6.26
CA LEU A 96 -5.26 -3.73 6.14
C LEU A 96 -4.34 -2.54 5.85
N GLN A 97 -4.31 -2.10 4.60
CA GLN A 97 -3.51 -0.98 4.10
C GLN A 97 -4.38 -0.09 3.23
N ILE A 98 -5.13 0.84 3.84
CA ILE A 98 -5.95 1.81 3.10
C ILE A 98 -5.14 3.10 2.92
N PRO A 99 -4.84 3.51 1.67
CA PRO A 99 -4.09 4.72 1.37
C PRO A 99 -4.69 5.95 2.05
N THR A 100 -3.79 6.77 2.60
CA THR A 100 -4.13 8.03 3.26
C THR A 100 -3.36 9.19 2.65
N THR A 101 -3.98 10.35 2.61
CA THR A 101 -3.29 11.64 2.47
C THR A 101 -3.67 12.55 3.63
N PHE A 102 -2.79 13.52 3.90
CA PHE A 102 -2.97 14.58 4.89
C PHE A 102 -3.01 15.93 4.15
N THR A 103 -3.50 16.98 4.78
CA THR A 103 -3.42 18.35 4.23
C THR A 103 -2.01 18.69 3.76
N PRO A 104 -1.85 19.16 2.50
CA PRO A 104 -0.61 19.77 2.03
C PRO A 104 -0.21 20.98 2.87
N ASP A 105 1.00 20.97 3.41
CA ASP A 105 1.56 22.05 4.25
C ASP A 105 2.90 22.54 3.68
N ASP A 106 2.94 23.81 3.28
CA ASP A 106 4.14 24.51 2.81
C ASP A 106 4.87 25.28 3.92
N GLY A 107 4.34 25.28 5.15
CA GLY A 107 4.82 26.05 6.29
C GLY A 107 4.24 27.46 6.39
N SER A 108 3.35 27.88 5.48
CA SER A 108 2.73 29.21 5.51
C SER A 108 1.55 29.33 6.48
N GLY A 109 0.86 28.22 6.74
CA GLY A 109 -0.43 28.18 7.47
C GLY A 109 -1.65 28.65 6.67
N GLU A 110 -1.46 29.05 5.41
CA GLU A 110 -2.55 29.36 4.47
C GLU A 110 -3.21 28.04 3.99
N PRO A 111 -4.47 28.07 3.51
CA PRO A 111 -5.06 26.88 2.89
C PRO A 111 -4.37 26.56 1.55
N PRO A 112 -4.13 25.26 1.25
CA PRO A 112 -3.66 24.85 -0.07
C PRO A 112 -4.76 24.99 -1.13
N GLU A 113 -4.44 24.72 -2.39
CA GLU A 113 -5.45 24.66 -3.46
C GLU A 113 -6.47 23.52 -3.17
N PRO A 114 -7.79 23.79 -3.19
CA PRO A 114 -8.79 22.74 -2.96
C PRO A 114 -8.75 21.66 -4.05
N ALA A 115 -8.26 20.48 -3.70
CA ALA A 115 -8.20 19.32 -4.57
C ALA A 115 -8.63 18.06 -3.83
N VAL A 116 -9.35 17.17 -4.51
CA VAL A 116 -9.67 15.82 -4.01
C VAL A 116 -8.76 14.82 -4.73
N ALA A 117 -8.21 13.86 -4.00
CA ALA A 117 -7.25 12.89 -4.55
C ALA A 117 -7.81 12.12 -5.76
N THR A 118 -7.04 12.05 -6.84
CA THR A 118 -7.45 11.41 -8.12
C THR A 118 -6.99 9.96 -8.26
N GLU A 119 -6.20 9.46 -7.31
CA GLU A 119 -5.56 8.13 -7.30
C GLU A 119 -6.52 6.98 -6.94
N ALA A 120 -7.76 7.28 -6.57
CA ALA A 120 -8.74 6.29 -6.12
C ALA A 120 -10.04 6.33 -6.93
N ASP A 121 -10.76 5.21 -6.94
CA ASP A 121 -12.13 5.12 -7.45
C ASP A 121 -13.13 5.78 -6.48
N ARG A 122 -12.78 5.84 -5.20
CA ARG A 122 -13.62 6.33 -4.09
C ARG A 122 -12.75 7.09 -3.11
N VAL A 123 -13.08 8.34 -2.78
CA VAL A 123 -12.39 9.10 -1.72
C VAL A 123 -13.35 9.38 -0.56
N LEU A 124 -12.85 9.28 0.67
CA LEU A 124 -13.46 9.88 1.85
C LEU A 124 -12.58 11.04 2.33
N VAL A 125 -13.07 12.27 2.14
CA VAL A 125 -12.44 13.48 2.68
C VAL A 125 -12.94 13.69 4.11
N VAL A 126 -12.03 13.71 5.08
CA VAL A 126 -12.30 13.80 6.51
C VAL A 126 -11.81 15.14 7.05
N LEU A 127 -12.69 16.14 7.16
CA LEU A 127 -12.34 17.45 7.71
C LEU A 127 -12.33 17.39 9.25
N LEU A 128 -11.15 17.42 9.86
CA LEU A 128 -10.92 17.43 11.30
C LEU A 128 -10.89 18.88 11.81
N ALA A 129 -12.04 19.36 12.26
CA ALA A 129 -12.24 20.75 12.67
C ALA A 129 -12.07 20.99 14.17
N ASP A 130 -11.22 21.94 14.52
CA ASP A 130 -11.00 22.41 15.88
C ASP A 130 -11.09 23.95 15.99
N ASP A 131 -10.78 24.49 17.17
CA ASP A 131 -10.77 25.93 17.42
C ASP A 131 -9.73 26.67 16.56
N GLN A 132 -8.61 26.04 16.17
CA GLN A 132 -7.63 26.66 15.26
C GLN A 132 -8.22 26.83 13.86
N LEU A 133 -8.84 25.78 13.29
CA LEU A 133 -9.49 25.85 11.99
C LEU A 133 -10.65 26.87 12.02
N ALA A 134 -11.46 26.88 13.09
CA ALA A 134 -12.58 27.82 13.22
C ALA A 134 -12.13 29.29 13.33
N VAL A 135 -11.01 29.56 14.01
CA VAL A 135 -10.37 30.89 14.08
C VAL A 135 -9.73 31.27 12.75
N ALA A 136 -9.19 30.32 11.99
CA ALA A 136 -8.58 30.56 10.68
C ALA A 136 -9.62 30.77 9.56
N ALA A 137 -10.78 30.12 9.65
CA ALA A 137 -11.84 30.11 8.63
C ALA A 137 -12.38 31.50 8.22
N ARG A 138 -12.16 32.51 9.08
CA ARG A 138 -12.67 33.88 8.90
C ARG A 138 -11.56 34.92 8.71
N LYS A 139 -10.29 34.49 8.65
CA LYS A 139 -9.14 35.37 8.41
C LYS A 139 -8.89 35.51 6.90
N SER A 140 -8.57 36.72 6.47
CA SER A 140 -7.98 36.95 5.15
C SER A 140 -6.58 36.33 5.08
N THR A 141 -6.31 35.67 3.97
CA THR A 141 -5.06 34.96 3.65
C THR A 141 -4.33 35.68 2.52
N LYS A 142 -3.02 35.44 2.33
CA LYS A 142 -2.25 36.10 1.25
C LYS A 142 -2.73 35.69 -0.15
N ASN A 143 -3.19 34.45 -0.28
CA ASN A 143 -3.76 33.86 -1.49
C ASN A 143 -5.27 34.14 -1.64
N GLY A 144 -5.88 34.88 -0.72
CA GLY A 144 -7.24 35.42 -0.83
C GLY A 144 -8.40 34.47 -0.52
N MET A 145 -8.14 33.15 -0.43
CA MET A 145 -9.12 32.13 -0.02
C MET A 145 -9.01 31.86 1.48
N THR A 146 -10.11 31.95 2.24
CA THR A 146 -10.10 31.59 3.66
C THR A 146 -10.18 30.07 3.88
N TRP A 147 -9.80 29.59 5.07
CA TRP A 147 -10.01 28.18 5.45
C TRP A 147 -11.50 27.73 5.45
N GLY A 148 -12.45 28.66 5.55
CA GLY A 148 -13.88 28.38 5.43
C GLY A 148 -14.34 28.25 3.97
N GLU A 149 -13.76 29.05 3.08
CA GLU A 149 -13.92 28.90 1.63
C GLU A 149 -13.29 27.61 1.14
N TYR A 150 -12.08 27.28 1.59
CA TYR A 150 -11.40 26.02 1.33
C TYR A 150 -12.28 24.81 1.70
N ALA A 151 -12.78 24.75 2.94
CA ALA A 151 -13.64 23.67 3.40
C ALA A 151 -14.95 23.56 2.61
N THR A 152 -15.50 24.69 2.17
CA THR A 152 -16.72 24.73 1.34
C THR A 152 -16.44 24.21 -0.08
N GLN A 153 -15.39 24.70 -0.73
CA GLN A 153 -15.01 24.26 -2.08
C GLN A 153 -14.64 22.79 -2.10
N LEU A 154 -13.92 22.31 -1.08
CA LEU A 154 -13.54 20.91 -0.98
C LEU A 154 -14.74 19.98 -0.80
N ARG A 155 -15.76 20.37 -0.01
CA ARG A 155 -17.06 19.66 0.02
C ARG A 155 -17.66 19.60 -1.39
N SER A 156 -17.77 20.73 -2.09
CA SER A 156 -18.38 20.79 -3.42
C SER A 156 -17.65 19.93 -4.46
N LEU A 157 -16.32 19.91 -4.45
CA LEU A 157 -15.51 19.04 -5.30
C LEU A 157 -15.70 17.56 -4.95
N THR A 158 -15.77 17.24 -3.66
CA THR A 158 -15.98 15.86 -3.17
C THR A 158 -17.36 15.32 -3.60
N GLU A 159 -18.41 16.12 -3.43
CA GLU A 159 -19.78 15.75 -3.83
C GLU A 159 -19.91 15.66 -5.37
N ALA A 160 -19.29 16.59 -6.12
CA ALA A 160 -19.29 16.56 -7.58
C ALA A 160 -18.55 15.36 -8.20
N ALA A 161 -17.59 14.77 -7.47
CA ALA A 161 -16.83 13.59 -7.88
C ALA A 161 -17.51 12.25 -7.49
N GLY A 162 -18.69 12.26 -6.85
CA GLY A 162 -19.31 11.04 -6.30
C GLY A 162 -18.55 10.45 -5.10
N HIS A 163 -17.71 11.26 -4.47
CA HIS A 163 -16.91 10.91 -3.29
C HIS A 163 -17.68 11.29 -2.01
N ARG A 164 -17.08 11.11 -0.83
CA ARG A 164 -17.76 11.37 0.45
C ARG A 164 -17.03 12.40 1.30
N PHE A 165 -17.75 13.40 1.76
CA PHE A 165 -17.28 14.38 2.75
C PHE A 165 -17.75 13.96 4.16
N MET A 166 -16.83 13.94 5.13
CA MET A 166 -17.06 13.60 6.54
C MET A 166 -16.41 14.65 7.44
N PRO A 167 -17.13 15.73 7.79
CA PRO A 167 -16.62 16.70 8.74
C PRO A 167 -16.78 16.22 10.19
N VAL A 168 -15.78 16.52 11.02
CA VAL A 168 -15.64 16.08 12.40
C VAL A 168 -15.35 17.28 13.28
N GLN A 169 -16.19 17.51 14.27
CA GLN A 169 -16.08 18.61 15.23
C GLN A 169 -15.31 18.14 16.48
N LEU A 170 -14.02 18.45 16.55
CA LEU A 170 -13.10 18.05 17.64
C LEU A 170 -13.27 18.90 18.91
N THR A 171 -13.73 20.14 18.77
CA THR A 171 -13.98 21.10 19.87
C THR A 171 -15.35 21.77 19.72
N GLU A 172 -15.95 22.21 20.85
CA GLU A 172 -17.31 22.77 20.85
C GLU A 172 -17.46 24.02 19.96
N ASN A 173 -16.43 24.87 19.86
CA ASN A 173 -16.48 26.09 19.03
C ASN A 173 -16.21 25.85 17.53
N ALA A 174 -15.89 24.62 17.11
CA ALA A 174 -15.57 24.29 15.72
C ALA A 174 -16.80 24.22 14.78
N TRP A 175 -17.86 24.97 15.09
CA TRP A 175 -19.09 25.09 14.31
C TRP A 175 -19.83 26.41 14.62
N PRO A 176 -20.36 27.13 13.61
CA PRO A 176 -20.16 26.94 12.17
C PRO A 176 -18.83 27.56 11.71
N ILE A 177 -18.11 26.81 10.87
CA ILE A 177 -16.88 27.26 10.19
C ILE A 177 -17.26 28.30 9.12
N ASP A 178 -18.17 27.90 8.24
CA ASP A 178 -18.76 28.71 7.17
C ASP A 178 -20.26 28.38 7.06
N LYS A 179 -21.10 29.37 6.76
CA LYS A 179 -22.56 29.20 6.65
C LYS A 179 -22.98 28.28 5.51
N ARG A 180 -22.13 28.11 4.49
CA ARG A 180 -22.35 27.19 3.37
C ARG A 180 -22.19 25.71 3.76
N LEU A 181 -21.86 25.45 5.03
CA LEU A 181 -21.83 24.12 5.64
C LEU A 181 -22.93 23.92 6.69
N ASP A 182 -23.81 24.91 6.94
CA ASP A 182 -24.86 24.86 8.01
C ASP A 182 -25.87 23.70 7.83
N ASP A 183 -25.99 23.14 6.62
CA ASP A 183 -26.80 21.95 6.26
C ASP A 183 -26.08 20.61 6.51
N THR A 184 -24.79 20.64 6.80
CA THR A 184 -23.91 19.46 6.85
C THR A 184 -23.79 18.93 8.29
N ASN A 185 -24.11 17.65 8.50
CA ASN A 185 -24.03 17.04 9.83
C ASN A 185 -22.58 16.70 10.23
N PHE A 186 -21.94 17.59 10.99
CA PHE A 186 -20.62 17.36 11.59
C PHE A 186 -20.66 16.29 12.69
N LEU A 187 -19.71 15.36 12.67
CA LEU A 187 -19.54 14.36 13.74
C LEU A 187 -19.05 15.06 15.02
N ARG A 188 -19.92 15.17 16.03
CA ARG A 188 -19.63 15.83 17.32
C ARG A 188 -18.69 15.00 18.20
N ALA A 189 -17.41 14.92 17.82
CA ALA A 189 -16.39 14.21 18.59
C ALA A 189 -16.13 14.88 19.95
N TRP A 190 -16.19 16.22 20.03
CA TRP A 190 -16.01 16.98 21.28
C TRP A 190 -16.90 16.53 22.46
N ALA A 191 -18.03 15.90 22.18
CA ALA A 191 -18.98 15.41 23.19
C ALA A 191 -18.59 14.04 23.79
N ILE A 192 -17.41 13.52 23.46
CA ILE A 192 -16.81 12.31 24.07
C ILE A 192 -15.66 12.73 24.97
N ASP A 193 -15.68 12.31 26.23
CA ASP A 193 -14.64 12.59 27.21
C ASP A 193 -13.33 11.83 26.90
N GLY A 194 -12.19 12.45 27.23
CA GLY A 194 -10.86 11.91 26.92
C GLY A 194 -10.42 12.15 25.46
N VAL A 195 -9.12 12.09 25.18
CA VAL A 195 -8.57 12.26 23.81
C VAL A 195 -8.59 10.93 23.05
N GLU A 196 -8.14 9.86 23.71
CA GLU A 196 -8.08 8.52 23.13
C GLU A 196 -9.47 7.97 22.74
N GLU A 197 -10.47 8.15 23.60
CA GLU A 197 -11.86 7.72 23.29
C GLU A 197 -12.51 8.57 22.19
N ARG A 198 -12.12 9.84 22.04
CA ARG A 198 -12.48 10.65 20.87
C ARG A 198 -11.89 10.09 19.60
N HIS A 199 -10.60 9.75 19.62
CA HIS A 199 -9.90 9.17 18.47
C HIS A 199 -10.54 7.81 18.08
N LYS A 200 -10.80 6.92 19.05
CA LYS A 200 -11.57 5.66 18.85
C LYS A 200 -12.99 5.90 18.34
N PHE A 201 -13.69 6.93 18.80
CA PHE A 201 -15.03 7.27 18.31
C PHE A 201 -15.03 7.70 16.84
N ILE A 202 -14.08 8.55 16.44
CA ILE A 202 -13.91 8.96 15.05
C ILE A 202 -13.52 7.75 14.18
N ALA A 203 -12.58 6.92 14.65
CA ALA A 203 -12.13 5.72 13.96
C ALA A 203 -13.28 4.72 13.69
N ARG A 204 -14.14 4.47 14.67
CA ARG A 204 -15.34 3.63 14.49
C ARG A 204 -16.27 4.17 13.41
N ARG A 205 -16.49 5.49 13.38
CA ARG A 205 -17.35 6.14 12.37
C ARG A 205 -16.72 6.14 10.98
N LEU A 206 -15.41 6.35 10.91
CA LEU A 206 -14.59 6.22 9.71
C LEU A 206 -14.73 4.79 9.12
N VAL A 207 -14.33 3.77 9.88
CA VAL A 207 -14.40 2.36 9.47
C VAL A 207 -15.80 1.96 9.01
N HIS A 208 -16.86 2.34 9.74
CA HIS A 208 -18.26 2.08 9.31
C HIS A 208 -18.60 2.71 7.95
N LEU A 209 -18.10 3.90 7.62
CA LEU A 209 -18.33 4.54 6.33
C LEU A 209 -17.51 3.89 5.21
N LEU A 210 -16.25 3.54 5.47
CA LEU A 210 -15.38 2.85 4.49
C LEU A 210 -15.96 1.49 4.06
N ILE A 211 -16.41 0.67 5.02
CA ILE A 211 -17.08 -0.63 4.74
C ILE A 211 -18.31 -0.43 3.84
N ARG A 212 -19.11 0.62 4.11
CA ARG A 212 -20.33 0.90 3.35
C ARG A 212 -20.04 1.41 1.94
N ARG A 213 -18.97 2.19 1.75
CA ARG A 213 -18.51 2.68 0.44
C ARG A 213 -17.85 1.61 -0.43
N LEU A 214 -17.24 0.58 0.16
CA LEU A 214 -16.69 -0.57 -0.57
C LEU A 214 -17.73 -1.60 -1.03
N ARG A 215 -19.01 -1.43 -0.65
CA ARG A 215 -20.10 -2.37 -0.96
C ARG A 215 -21.33 -1.68 -1.60
N PRO A 216 -21.15 -0.88 -2.67
CA PRO A 216 -22.20 -0.04 -3.22
C PRO A 216 -23.42 -0.86 -3.69
N ARG A 217 -24.61 -0.25 -3.63
CA ARG A 217 -25.86 -0.81 -4.18
C ARG A 217 -26.33 0.01 -5.38
N PRO A 218 -27.09 -0.58 -6.32
CA PRO A 218 -27.60 0.15 -7.50
C PRO A 218 -28.36 1.43 -7.16
N ASP A 219 -29.12 1.43 -6.06
CA ASP A 219 -29.97 2.54 -5.63
C ASP A 219 -29.35 3.40 -4.49
N ASN A 220 -28.14 3.07 -4.02
CA ASN A 220 -27.45 3.79 -2.93
C ASN A 220 -25.94 3.51 -2.91
N GLU A 221 -25.12 4.56 -3.03
CA GLU A 221 -23.65 4.46 -2.99
C GLU A 221 -23.12 3.89 -1.67
N ASP A 222 -23.82 4.12 -0.55
CA ASP A 222 -23.48 3.51 0.73
C ASP A 222 -24.34 2.23 0.96
N ALA A 223 -23.68 1.11 1.25
CA ALA A 223 -24.32 -0.11 1.73
C ALA A 223 -25.14 0.11 3.04
N PRO A 224 -26.00 -0.84 3.46
CA PRO A 224 -26.31 -1.00 4.88
C PRO A 224 -25.03 -1.29 5.70
N PRO A 225 -25.05 -1.15 7.04
CA PRO A 225 -23.94 -1.60 7.88
C PRO A 225 -23.63 -3.09 7.69
N ALA A 226 -22.47 -3.56 8.13
CA ALA A 226 -22.15 -4.98 8.12
C ALA A 226 -23.00 -5.75 9.14
N THR A 227 -23.45 -6.95 8.76
CA THR A 227 -24.16 -7.87 9.65
C THR A 227 -23.17 -8.73 10.44
N ILE A 228 -23.40 -8.92 11.74
CA ILE A 228 -22.54 -9.74 12.63
C ILE A 228 -23.26 -11.04 13.03
N PHE A 229 -22.65 -12.20 12.80
CA PHE A 229 -23.17 -13.49 13.30
C PHE A 229 -22.37 -13.92 14.54
N LEU A 230 -23.05 -14.13 15.67
CA LEU A 230 -22.43 -14.61 16.90
C LEU A 230 -22.47 -16.13 16.94
N SER A 231 -21.31 -16.75 16.74
CA SER A 231 -21.08 -18.18 16.98
C SER A 231 -20.68 -18.38 18.43
N HIS A 232 -21.50 -19.09 19.21
CA HIS A 232 -21.19 -19.41 20.60
C HIS A 232 -21.82 -20.75 21.04
N THR A 233 -21.47 -21.20 22.24
CA THR A 233 -22.11 -22.37 22.88
C THR A 233 -23.14 -21.93 23.93
N LYS A 234 -24.35 -22.52 23.88
CA LYS A 234 -25.41 -22.28 24.87
C LYS A 234 -25.06 -22.77 26.29
N MET A 235 -24.11 -23.70 26.43
CA MET A 235 -23.73 -24.21 27.76
C MET A 235 -23.01 -23.17 28.63
N ASP A 236 -22.27 -22.26 28.00
CA ASP A 236 -21.33 -21.39 28.71
C ASP A 236 -21.92 -19.97 28.93
N LEU A 237 -23.20 -19.76 28.57
CA LEU A 237 -23.95 -18.50 28.66
C LEU A 237 -24.01 -17.87 30.07
N GLU A 238 -24.06 -18.70 31.11
CA GLU A 238 -24.14 -18.29 32.52
C GLU A 238 -22.80 -18.40 33.26
N HIS A 239 -21.78 -18.98 32.62
CA HIS A 239 -20.47 -19.17 33.24
C HIS A 239 -19.69 -17.84 33.22
N GLU A 240 -19.01 -17.51 34.32
CA GLU A 240 -18.14 -16.33 34.35
C GLU A 240 -16.98 -16.49 33.35
N PRO A 241 -16.57 -15.45 32.61
CA PRO A 241 -16.97 -14.04 32.73
C PRO A 241 -18.12 -13.60 31.78
N ARG A 242 -19.08 -14.49 31.48
CA ARG A 242 -20.34 -14.23 30.74
C ARG A 242 -20.19 -13.49 29.41
N VAL A 243 -19.10 -13.79 28.68
CA VAL A 243 -18.65 -13.07 27.47
C VAL A 243 -19.77 -12.83 26.46
N VAL A 244 -20.55 -13.87 26.15
CA VAL A 244 -21.66 -13.81 25.19
C VAL A 244 -22.71 -12.78 25.61
N LYS A 245 -23.13 -12.76 26.88
CA LYS A 245 -24.15 -11.81 27.38
C LYS A 245 -23.65 -10.37 27.36
N THR A 246 -22.38 -10.16 27.67
CA THR A 246 -21.74 -8.84 27.63
C THR A 246 -21.69 -8.30 26.20
N LEU A 247 -21.30 -9.15 25.23
CA LEU A 247 -21.27 -8.78 23.81
C LEU A 247 -22.68 -8.57 23.22
N LEU A 248 -23.65 -9.44 23.51
CA LEU A 248 -25.05 -9.27 23.09
C LEU A 248 -25.67 -7.97 23.66
N SER A 249 -25.38 -7.66 24.92
CA SER A 249 -25.87 -6.43 25.56
C SER A 249 -25.23 -5.18 24.94
N HIS A 250 -23.93 -5.24 24.63
CA HIS A 250 -23.24 -4.15 23.92
C HIS A 250 -23.75 -3.97 22.48
N LEU A 251 -23.98 -5.05 21.73
CA LEU A 251 -24.51 -4.99 20.37
C LEU A 251 -25.96 -4.50 20.32
N THR A 252 -26.83 -4.98 21.22
CA THR A 252 -28.21 -4.46 21.36
C THR A 252 -28.24 -2.96 21.67
N ALA A 253 -27.27 -2.45 22.45
CA ALA A 253 -27.19 -1.03 22.81
C ALA A 253 -26.51 -0.14 21.74
N SER A 254 -25.76 -0.71 20.79
CA SER A 254 -24.92 0.04 19.84
C SER A 254 -25.25 -0.17 18.36
N GLN A 255 -25.96 -1.24 18.01
CA GLN A 255 -26.35 -1.61 16.64
C GLN A 255 -27.86 -1.84 16.56
N PRO A 256 -28.51 -1.57 15.41
CA PRO A 256 -29.92 -1.92 15.22
C PRO A 256 -30.12 -3.45 15.29
N GLU A 257 -31.22 -3.90 15.89
CA GLU A 257 -31.58 -5.32 16.12
C GLU A 257 -31.60 -6.21 14.85
N LYS A 258 -31.55 -5.62 13.65
CA LYS A 258 -31.51 -6.34 12.36
C LYS A 258 -30.10 -6.50 11.79
N MET A 259 -29.07 -5.99 12.47
CA MET A 259 -27.67 -6.01 12.00
C MET A 259 -26.82 -7.07 12.69
N TRP A 260 -27.41 -7.96 13.48
CA TRP A 260 -26.73 -9.12 14.02
C TRP A 260 -27.67 -10.33 14.16
N PHE A 261 -27.08 -11.52 14.20
CA PHE A 261 -27.78 -12.79 14.36
C PHE A 261 -27.09 -13.60 15.47
N ASP A 262 -27.88 -14.21 16.35
CA ASP A 262 -27.37 -15.13 17.37
C ASP A 262 -27.67 -16.60 16.97
N SER A 263 -26.63 -17.45 17.00
CA SER A 263 -26.78 -18.91 16.98
C SER A 263 -27.61 -19.43 18.16
N GLY A 264 -27.75 -18.62 19.22
CA GLY A 264 -28.69 -18.76 20.32
C GLY A 264 -30.18 -18.85 19.94
N ASP A 265 -30.66 -18.09 18.96
CA ASP A 265 -32.12 -17.89 18.78
C ASP A 265 -32.80 -18.82 17.74
N ILE A 266 -32.04 -19.75 17.13
CA ILE A 266 -32.56 -20.65 16.10
C ILE A 266 -33.66 -21.57 16.66
N SER A 267 -34.86 -21.48 16.07
CA SER A 267 -36.08 -22.07 16.62
C SER A 267 -36.11 -23.60 16.61
N THR A 268 -36.67 -24.19 17.67
CA THR A 268 -36.77 -25.64 17.84
C THR A 268 -37.68 -26.28 16.79
N GLY A 269 -37.09 -26.90 15.77
CA GLY A 269 -37.80 -27.63 14.72
C GLY A 269 -37.60 -27.08 13.30
N SER A 270 -36.82 -25.99 13.14
CA SER A 270 -36.45 -25.49 11.81
C SER A 270 -35.47 -26.40 11.08
N ARG A 271 -35.19 -26.12 9.79
CA ARG A 271 -34.11 -26.79 9.04
C ARG A 271 -32.76 -26.16 9.36
N PHE A 272 -32.37 -26.26 10.64
CA PHE A 272 -31.18 -25.70 11.32
C PHE A 272 -29.98 -25.38 10.42
N ALA A 273 -29.55 -26.32 9.57
CA ALA A 273 -28.41 -26.14 8.66
C ALA A 273 -28.58 -24.96 7.67
N ARG A 274 -29.76 -24.79 7.06
CA ARG A 274 -30.00 -23.79 6.02
C ARG A 274 -30.06 -22.36 6.59
N GLU A 275 -30.64 -22.21 7.79
CA GLU A 275 -30.73 -20.92 8.46
C GLU A 275 -29.36 -20.43 8.94
N ILE A 276 -28.50 -21.35 9.41
CA ILE A 276 -27.08 -21.05 9.72
C ILE A 276 -26.32 -20.68 8.44
N GLU A 277 -26.45 -21.47 7.38
CA GLU A 277 -25.78 -21.24 6.09
C GLU A 277 -26.13 -19.86 5.51
N GLN A 278 -27.42 -19.51 5.47
CA GLN A 278 -27.89 -18.20 5.02
C GLN A 278 -27.47 -17.06 5.97
N GLY A 279 -27.43 -17.31 7.29
CA GLY A 279 -26.98 -16.34 8.28
C GLY A 279 -25.48 -16.02 8.18
N VAL A 280 -24.65 -17.03 7.88
CA VAL A 280 -23.19 -16.88 7.73
C VAL A 280 -22.82 -16.28 6.36
N GLN A 281 -23.48 -16.68 5.26
CA GLN A 281 -23.10 -16.31 3.89
C GLN A 281 -22.99 -14.79 3.63
N ASP A 282 -23.81 -13.97 4.30
CA ASP A 282 -23.85 -12.51 4.13
C ASP A 282 -23.34 -11.71 5.35
N SER A 283 -22.70 -12.36 6.34
CA SER A 283 -22.27 -11.73 7.60
C SER A 283 -20.77 -11.85 7.88
N ALA A 284 -20.35 -11.17 8.96
CA ALA A 284 -19.05 -11.31 9.59
C ALA A 284 -19.18 -12.19 10.83
N LEU A 285 -18.32 -13.21 10.98
CA LEU A 285 -18.43 -14.19 12.06
C LEU A 285 -17.65 -13.75 13.30
N LEU A 286 -18.33 -13.64 14.44
CA LEU A 286 -17.70 -13.48 15.75
C LEU A 286 -17.78 -14.81 16.51
N ALA A 287 -16.64 -15.49 16.62
CA ALA A 287 -16.53 -16.81 17.26
C ALA A 287 -16.08 -16.66 18.72
N ILE A 288 -17.00 -16.91 19.66
CA ILE A 288 -16.73 -16.76 21.10
C ILE A 288 -16.26 -18.09 21.67
N VAL A 289 -14.94 -18.29 21.68
CA VAL A 289 -14.29 -19.56 22.03
C VAL A 289 -14.12 -19.67 23.54
N THR A 290 -15.07 -20.36 24.17
CA THR A 290 -15.02 -20.83 25.56
C THR A 290 -14.65 -22.32 25.60
N ASP A 291 -14.41 -22.84 26.81
CA ASP A 291 -14.01 -24.24 27.09
C ASP A 291 -14.90 -25.30 26.40
N SER A 292 -16.23 -25.08 26.33
CA SER A 292 -17.13 -26.00 25.62
C SER A 292 -17.22 -25.75 24.11
N TYR A 293 -16.71 -24.65 23.56
CA TYR A 293 -16.98 -24.19 22.18
C TYR A 293 -16.56 -25.23 21.13
N SER A 294 -15.27 -25.61 21.08
CA SER A 294 -14.74 -26.54 20.07
C SER A 294 -15.32 -27.96 20.16
N SER A 295 -16.00 -28.32 21.26
CA SER A 295 -16.77 -29.57 21.33
C SER A 295 -18.02 -29.56 20.44
N ARG A 296 -18.67 -28.40 20.28
CA ARG A 296 -19.94 -28.26 19.54
C ARG A 296 -19.71 -28.51 18.04
N SER A 297 -20.63 -29.24 17.41
CA SER A 297 -20.57 -29.51 15.97
C SER A 297 -21.05 -28.32 15.11
N TRP A 298 -21.98 -27.51 15.61
CA TRP A 298 -22.52 -26.35 14.91
C TRP A 298 -21.53 -25.18 14.86
N CYS A 299 -20.94 -24.79 15.99
CA CYS A 299 -19.90 -23.76 16.04
C CYS A 299 -18.72 -24.07 15.09
N ARG A 300 -18.29 -25.33 15.02
CA ARG A 300 -17.28 -25.79 14.06
C ARG A 300 -17.72 -25.70 12.59
N LYS A 301 -19.02 -25.91 12.30
CA LYS A 301 -19.58 -25.69 10.96
C LYS A 301 -19.70 -24.21 10.61
N GLU A 302 -20.06 -23.36 11.56
CA GLU A 302 -20.17 -21.90 11.35
C GLU A 302 -18.82 -21.30 10.93
N VAL A 303 -17.73 -21.69 11.59
CA VAL A 303 -16.36 -21.29 11.19
C VAL A 303 -15.98 -21.83 9.80
N LEU A 304 -16.31 -23.10 9.50
CA LEU A 304 -16.07 -23.68 8.16
C LEU A 304 -16.89 -23.00 7.06
N LEU A 305 -18.16 -22.67 7.32
CA LEU A 305 -19.02 -21.93 6.39
C LEU A 305 -18.50 -20.51 6.16
N ALA A 306 -17.99 -19.85 7.19
CA ALA A 306 -17.37 -18.53 7.05
C ALA A 306 -16.12 -18.57 6.17
N LYS A 307 -15.21 -19.54 6.40
CA LYS A 307 -14.04 -19.74 5.51
C LYS A 307 -14.45 -20.19 4.10
N HIS A 308 -15.47 -21.04 3.95
CA HIS A 308 -16.02 -21.45 2.65
C HIS A 308 -16.56 -20.27 1.84
N TYR A 309 -17.26 -19.31 2.48
CA TYR A 309 -17.76 -18.10 1.83
C TYR A 309 -16.81 -16.91 1.91
N GLN A 310 -15.55 -17.10 2.32
CA GLN A 310 -14.54 -16.03 2.47
C GLN A 310 -15.03 -14.83 3.30
N ARG A 311 -15.79 -15.12 4.35
CA ARG A 311 -16.31 -14.12 5.28
C ARG A 311 -15.23 -13.69 6.29
N PRO A 312 -15.25 -12.42 6.70
CA PRO A 312 -14.49 -11.94 7.87
C PRO A 312 -14.80 -12.80 9.09
N VAL A 313 -13.77 -13.21 9.83
CA VAL A 313 -13.92 -13.93 11.10
C VAL A 313 -13.05 -13.26 12.17
N VAL A 314 -13.53 -13.16 13.40
CA VAL A 314 -12.69 -12.85 14.57
C VAL A 314 -12.95 -13.86 15.68
N ILE A 315 -11.86 -14.36 16.26
CA ILE A 315 -11.87 -15.26 17.40
C ILE A 315 -11.79 -14.44 18.69
N VAL A 316 -12.81 -14.52 19.53
CA VAL A 316 -12.75 -14.04 20.92
C VAL A 316 -12.29 -15.21 21.78
N ASP A 317 -11.03 -15.21 22.18
CA ASP A 317 -10.50 -16.21 23.11
C ASP A 317 -10.99 -15.91 24.53
N ALA A 318 -11.94 -16.72 24.98
CA ALA A 318 -12.60 -16.64 26.28
C ALA A 318 -12.34 -17.90 27.14
N VAL A 319 -11.39 -18.77 26.76
CA VAL A 319 -11.10 -20.03 27.47
C VAL A 319 -10.57 -19.76 28.88
N GLN A 320 -11.16 -20.42 29.89
CA GLN A 320 -10.83 -20.24 31.31
C GLN A 320 -9.96 -21.37 31.87
N GLU A 321 -10.35 -22.64 31.70
CA GLU A 321 -9.55 -23.80 32.11
C GLU A 321 -8.81 -24.45 30.94
N ARG A 322 -9.54 -24.92 29.93
CA ARG A 322 -9.00 -25.68 28.77
C ARG A 322 -10.04 -25.93 27.68
N GLU A 323 -9.59 -25.98 26.43
CA GLU A 323 -10.30 -26.72 25.38
C GLU A 323 -9.93 -28.21 25.44
N THR A 324 -10.91 -29.11 25.40
CA THR A 324 -10.63 -30.58 25.31
C THR A 324 -9.88 -30.95 24.03
N ARG A 325 -10.12 -30.23 22.94
CA ARG A 325 -9.39 -30.30 21.67
C ARG A 325 -9.68 -29.03 20.88
N ARG A 326 -8.65 -28.22 20.63
CA ARG A 326 -8.76 -27.02 19.80
C ARG A 326 -9.21 -27.36 18.39
N PHE A 327 -10.02 -26.50 17.78
CA PHE A 327 -10.44 -26.68 16.39
C PHE A 327 -9.32 -26.19 15.44
N PRO A 328 -8.83 -27.01 14.48
CA PRO A 328 -7.71 -26.60 13.64
C PRO A 328 -8.08 -25.47 12.66
N TYR A 329 -9.29 -25.50 12.10
CA TYR A 329 -9.75 -24.53 11.09
C TYR A 329 -10.28 -23.21 11.69
N SER A 330 -9.84 -22.85 12.90
CA SER A 330 -9.94 -21.47 13.43
C SER A 330 -8.59 -20.75 13.45
N GLY A 331 -7.58 -21.28 12.77
CA GLY A 331 -6.32 -20.59 12.47
C GLY A 331 -6.48 -19.51 11.40
N ASN A 332 -5.38 -18.82 11.08
CA ASN A 332 -5.28 -17.78 10.04
C ASN A 332 -6.45 -16.78 10.09
N THR A 333 -6.69 -16.26 11.29
CA THR A 333 -7.84 -15.43 11.67
C THR A 333 -7.42 -14.53 12.84
N PRO A 334 -7.79 -13.23 12.89
CA PRO A 334 -7.53 -12.38 14.05
C PRO A 334 -8.09 -12.96 15.36
N VAL A 335 -7.26 -12.95 16.41
CA VAL A 335 -7.61 -13.44 17.75
C VAL A 335 -7.49 -12.32 18.77
N ILE A 336 -8.54 -12.08 19.54
CA ILE A 336 -8.54 -11.16 20.67
C ILE A 336 -8.83 -11.91 21.97
N ARG A 337 -7.92 -11.82 22.95
CA ARG A 337 -8.15 -12.35 24.29
C ARG A 337 -9.22 -11.52 25.00
N TRP A 338 -10.27 -12.17 25.49
CA TRP A 338 -11.33 -11.49 26.23
C TRP A 338 -10.78 -10.78 27.47
N LYS A 339 -11.16 -9.52 27.64
CA LYS A 339 -10.97 -8.75 28.87
C LYS A 339 -12.35 -8.30 29.36
N PRO A 340 -12.66 -8.42 30.66
CA PRO A 340 -13.85 -7.80 31.21
C PRO A 340 -13.89 -6.30 30.87
N ASN A 341 -15.04 -5.85 30.35
CA ASN A 341 -15.31 -4.49 29.83
C ASN A 341 -14.78 -4.13 28.42
N ASP A 342 -14.01 -4.99 27.73
CA ASP A 342 -13.47 -4.68 26.37
C ASP A 342 -14.39 -5.17 25.22
N ALA A 343 -15.70 -5.00 25.39
CA ALA A 343 -16.69 -5.39 24.38
C ALA A 343 -16.59 -4.55 23.09
N GLN A 344 -16.16 -3.28 23.21
CA GLN A 344 -15.97 -2.39 22.06
C GLN A 344 -14.75 -2.80 21.23
N GLY A 345 -13.60 -3.12 21.84
CA GLY A 345 -12.39 -3.53 21.12
C GLY A 345 -12.59 -4.81 20.30
N VAL A 346 -13.43 -5.74 20.79
CA VAL A 346 -13.86 -6.93 20.04
C VAL A 346 -14.63 -6.56 18.77
N VAL A 347 -15.60 -5.64 18.85
CA VAL A 347 -16.39 -5.18 17.70
C VAL A 347 -15.53 -4.36 16.74
N ASP A 348 -14.62 -3.54 17.25
CA ASP A 348 -13.73 -2.70 16.44
C ASP A 348 -12.68 -3.53 15.69
N LEU A 349 -12.22 -4.65 16.25
CA LEU A 349 -11.41 -5.63 15.54
C LEU A 349 -12.20 -6.29 14.40
N LEU A 350 -13.42 -6.78 14.69
CA LEU A 350 -14.29 -7.40 13.67
C LEU A 350 -14.61 -6.45 12.52
N LEU A 351 -14.92 -5.19 12.80
CA LEU A 351 -15.20 -4.20 11.76
C LEU A 351 -13.98 -3.89 10.89
N ARG A 352 -12.76 -3.91 11.46
CA ARG A 352 -11.53 -3.70 10.68
C ARG A 352 -11.15 -4.93 9.85
N GLU A 353 -11.44 -6.14 10.31
CA GLU A 353 -11.34 -7.36 9.49
C GLU A 353 -12.38 -7.37 8.34
N VAL A 354 -13.60 -6.90 8.60
CA VAL A 354 -14.63 -6.67 7.56
C VAL A 354 -14.15 -5.65 6.51
N LEU A 355 -13.47 -4.60 6.95
CA LEU A 355 -12.89 -3.59 6.09
C LEU A 355 -11.71 -4.14 5.27
N ARG A 356 -10.81 -4.93 5.89
CA ARG A 356 -9.70 -5.61 5.19
C ARG A 356 -10.21 -6.50 4.08
N HIS A 357 -11.16 -7.39 4.37
CA HIS A 357 -11.77 -8.26 3.35
C HIS A 357 -12.43 -7.46 2.23
N ALA A 358 -13.18 -6.39 2.55
CA ALA A 358 -13.88 -5.59 1.55
C ALA A 358 -12.91 -4.81 0.63
N TYR A 359 -11.82 -4.27 1.19
CA TYR A 359 -10.80 -3.56 0.42
C TYR A 359 -9.97 -4.52 -0.44
N ALA A 360 -9.58 -5.67 0.13
CA ALA A 360 -8.92 -6.76 -0.59
C ALA A 360 -9.76 -7.26 -1.76
N GLU A 361 -11.06 -7.56 -1.56
CA GLU A 361 -11.93 -8.10 -2.61
C GLU A 361 -12.04 -7.14 -3.82
N GLU A 362 -12.20 -5.83 -3.58
CA GLU A 362 -12.25 -4.81 -4.63
C GLU A 362 -10.88 -4.61 -5.32
N SER A 363 -9.78 -4.63 -4.54
CA SER A 363 -8.41 -4.53 -5.07
C SER A 363 -8.08 -5.69 -6.00
N LEU A 364 -8.40 -6.93 -5.59
CA LEU A 364 -8.13 -8.14 -6.36
C LEU A 364 -9.00 -8.20 -7.64
N LYS A 365 -10.24 -7.69 -7.61
CA LYS A 365 -11.08 -7.56 -8.82
C LYS A 365 -10.46 -6.69 -9.91
N GLN A 366 -9.77 -5.60 -9.54
CA GLN A 366 -9.05 -4.74 -10.50
C GLN A 366 -7.80 -5.42 -11.09
N ARG A 367 -7.23 -6.40 -10.35
CA ARG A 367 -5.91 -6.98 -10.61
C ARG A 367 -5.92 -8.31 -11.35
N LYS A 368 -6.95 -9.12 -11.12
CA LYS A 368 -7.09 -10.48 -11.65
C LYS A 368 -7.13 -10.55 -13.18
N HIS A 369 -6.79 -11.72 -13.70
CA HIS A 369 -6.90 -12.13 -15.09
C HIS A 369 -8.16 -12.99 -15.33
N GLU A 370 -8.40 -13.39 -16.57
CA GLU A 370 -9.39 -14.42 -16.88
C GLU A 370 -8.91 -15.79 -16.35
N GLY A 371 -9.81 -16.55 -15.72
CA GLY A 371 -9.48 -17.82 -15.07
C GLY A 371 -8.95 -17.71 -13.62
N ASP A 372 -8.56 -16.52 -13.15
CA ASP A 372 -8.17 -16.32 -11.74
C ASP A 372 -9.38 -16.47 -10.78
N LEU A 373 -9.13 -17.12 -9.65
CA LEU A 373 -9.99 -17.10 -8.47
C LEU A 373 -9.41 -16.13 -7.43
N ILE A 374 -10.22 -15.19 -6.91
CA ILE A 374 -9.76 -14.25 -5.88
C ILE A 374 -10.14 -14.74 -4.48
N LEU A 375 -9.23 -14.61 -3.52
CA LEU A 375 -9.51 -14.78 -2.08
C LEU A 375 -9.12 -13.50 -1.33
N PRO A 376 -10.01 -12.87 -0.54
CA PRO A 376 -9.71 -11.63 0.20
C PRO A 376 -8.80 -11.82 1.44
N ALA A 377 -8.26 -13.02 1.64
CA ALA A 377 -7.29 -13.37 2.68
C ALA A 377 -6.34 -14.45 2.13
N GLY A 378 -5.23 -14.71 2.83
CA GLY A 378 -4.29 -15.76 2.45
C GLY A 378 -4.96 -17.14 2.39
N PRO A 379 -4.69 -17.96 1.34
CA PRO A 379 -5.30 -19.28 1.20
C PRO A 379 -4.90 -20.25 2.32
N GLU A 380 -5.86 -21.05 2.77
CA GLU A 380 -5.63 -22.24 3.60
C GLU A 380 -5.97 -23.50 2.82
N LEU A 381 -5.41 -24.65 3.19
CA LEU A 381 -5.78 -25.95 2.59
C LEU A 381 -7.32 -26.19 2.62
N VAL A 382 -8.02 -25.72 3.66
CA VAL A 382 -9.48 -25.81 3.74
C VAL A 382 -10.20 -24.91 2.73
N THR A 383 -9.64 -23.75 2.37
CA THR A 383 -10.21 -22.89 1.32
C THR A 383 -9.90 -23.44 -0.07
N ILE A 384 -8.72 -24.02 -0.30
CA ILE A 384 -8.40 -24.71 -1.57
C ILE A 384 -9.43 -25.81 -1.86
N VAL A 385 -9.65 -26.72 -0.90
CA VAL A 385 -10.60 -27.85 -1.01
C VAL A 385 -12.05 -27.41 -1.21
N HIS A 386 -12.38 -26.15 -0.87
CA HIS A 386 -13.70 -25.58 -1.07
C HIS A 386 -13.92 -24.91 -2.43
N TYR A 387 -12.85 -24.45 -3.10
CA TYR A 387 -12.93 -23.65 -4.33
C TYR A 387 -12.34 -24.32 -5.57
N CYS A 388 -11.36 -25.21 -5.41
CA CYS A 388 -10.69 -25.90 -6.51
C CYS A 388 -11.17 -27.35 -6.60
N LYS A 389 -11.48 -27.81 -7.81
CA LYS A 389 -11.83 -29.21 -8.10
C LYS A 389 -10.62 -29.89 -8.77
N GLU A 390 -10.56 -31.22 -8.74
CA GLU A 390 -9.50 -31.97 -9.44
C GLU A 390 -9.45 -31.69 -10.96
N GLU A 391 -10.59 -31.28 -11.55
CA GLU A 391 -10.74 -30.93 -12.97
C GLU A 391 -10.48 -29.44 -13.28
N GLU A 392 -10.39 -28.57 -12.25
CA GLU A 392 -10.31 -27.11 -12.37
C GLU A 392 -9.24 -26.56 -11.43
N GLN A 393 -8.04 -26.28 -11.97
CA GLN A 393 -6.92 -25.66 -11.27
C GLN A 393 -6.77 -24.17 -11.67
N PRO A 394 -7.55 -23.25 -11.07
CA PRO A 394 -7.35 -21.82 -11.26
C PRO A 394 -6.04 -21.37 -10.59
N VAL A 395 -5.51 -20.22 -11.01
CA VAL A 395 -4.55 -19.49 -10.18
C VAL A 395 -5.33 -18.70 -9.13
N ILE A 396 -4.93 -18.82 -7.87
CA ILE A 396 -5.53 -18.06 -6.77
C ILE A 396 -4.76 -16.76 -6.57
N LEU A 397 -5.46 -15.64 -6.65
CA LEU A 397 -4.92 -14.31 -6.37
C LEU A 397 -5.41 -13.83 -4.99
N TYR A 398 -4.49 -13.56 -4.07
CA TYR A 398 -4.75 -13.08 -2.71
C TYR A 398 -3.93 -11.81 -2.39
N PRO A 399 -4.20 -11.07 -1.29
CA PRO A 399 -3.52 -9.82 -1.00
C PRO A 399 -2.04 -10.01 -0.66
N ASP A 400 -1.23 -9.00 -0.98
CA ASP A 400 0.14 -8.87 -0.48
C ASP A 400 0.19 -8.68 1.06
N PRO A 401 1.26 -9.12 1.74
CA PRO A 401 2.42 -9.84 1.22
C PRO A 401 2.16 -11.36 1.02
N PRO A 402 3.03 -12.08 0.29
CA PRO A 402 2.94 -13.53 0.12
C PRO A 402 3.04 -14.32 1.43
N LEU A 403 2.48 -15.54 1.42
CA LEU A 403 2.57 -16.52 2.51
C LEU A 403 4.01 -17.03 2.72
N GLY A 404 4.28 -17.53 3.93
CA GLY A 404 5.56 -18.15 4.29
C GLY A 404 5.77 -19.54 3.66
N PRO A 405 7.03 -20.01 3.56
CA PRO A 405 7.35 -21.31 2.97
C PRO A 405 6.65 -22.49 3.66
N GLU A 406 6.45 -22.43 4.97
CA GLU A 406 5.76 -23.48 5.75
C GLU A 406 4.28 -23.62 5.38
N GLU A 407 3.63 -22.54 4.94
CA GLU A 407 2.25 -22.57 4.46
C GLU A 407 2.18 -22.95 2.98
N LEU A 408 3.10 -22.41 2.16
CA LEU A 408 3.19 -22.72 0.74
C LEU A 408 3.50 -24.20 0.48
N GLU A 409 4.39 -24.83 1.25
CA GLU A 409 4.71 -26.26 1.12
C GLU A 409 3.49 -27.18 1.38
N VAL A 410 2.51 -26.71 2.16
CA VAL A 410 1.23 -27.41 2.38
C VAL A 410 0.26 -27.19 1.22
N LEU A 411 0.24 -25.99 0.63
CA LEU A 411 -0.65 -25.62 -0.47
C LEU A 411 -0.18 -26.21 -1.82
N GLU A 412 1.12 -26.22 -2.09
CA GLU A 412 1.73 -26.78 -3.32
C GLU A 412 1.36 -28.25 -3.53
N ARG A 413 1.18 -29.02 -2.46
CA ARG A 413 0.74 -30.42 -2.47
C ARG A 413 -0.67 -30.62 -3.06
N THR A 414 -1.44 -29.56 -3.27
CA THR A 414 -2.75 -29.58 -3.98
C THR A 414 -2.63 -29.42 -5.50
N GLY A 415 -1.47 -28.99 -6.00
CA GLY A 415 -1.27 -28.58 -7.40
C GLY A 415 -1.87 -27.21 -7.77
N VAL A 416 -2.54 -26.52 -6.83
CA VAL A 416 -3.11 -25.20 -7.07
C VAL A 416 -2.07 -24.11 -6.85
N ARG A 417 -1.86 -23.26 -7.85
CA ARG A 417 -0.93 -22.12 -7.80
C ARG A 417 -1.57 -20.96 -7.04
N VAL A 418 -0.87 -20.42 -6.04
CA VAL A 418 -1.30 -19.27 -5.24
C VAL A 418 -0.31 -18.11 -5.42
N GLU A 419 -0.81 -16.89 -5.62
CA GLU A 419 0.00 -15.70 -5.88
C GLU A 419 -0.61 -14.42 -5.27
N THR A 420 0.24 -13.42 -5.01
CA THR A 420 -0.18 -12.03 -4.80
C THR A 420 0.05 -11.16 -6.04
N PRO A 421 -0.60 -9.99 -6.17
CA PRO A 421 -0.38 -9.06 -7.29
C PRO A 421 1.09 -8.68 -7.51
N LEU A 422 1.79 -8.26 -6.45
CA LEU A 422 3.20 -7.84 -6.56
C LEU A 422 4.16 -9.02 -6.76
N GLN A 423 3.91 -10.17 -6.12
CA GLN A 423 4.64 -11.41 -6.39
C GLN A 423 4.51 -11.81 -7.88
N ARG A 424 3.29 -11.86 -8.40
CA ARG A 424 3.02 -12.19 -9.81
C ARG A 424 3.74 -11.23 -10.75
N HIS A 425 3.72 -9.93 -10.47
CA HIS A 425 4.43 -8.96 -11.29
C HIS A 425 5.95 -9.16 -11.24
N ALA A 426 6.53 -9.30 -10.04
CA ALA A 426 7.97 -9.53 -9.87
C ALA A 426 8.46 -10.81 -10.54
N LEU A 427 7.68 -11.91 -10.45
CA LEU A 427 8.01 -13.18 -11.11
C LEU A 427 7.80 -13.15 -12.64
N LYS A 428 6.88 -12.33 -13.16
CA LYS A 428 6.74 -12.07 -14.61
C LYS A 428 7.92 -11.25 -15.15
N HIS A 429 8.48 -10.38 -14.32
CA HIS A 429 9.64 -9.54 -14.63
C HIS A 429 10.91 -10.10 -13.99
N ASP A 430 11.18 -11.40 -14.19
CA ASP A 430 12.41 -12.07 -13.76
C ASP A 430 13.65 -11.47 -14.46
N LEU A 431 14.55 -10.89 -13.66
CA LEU A 431 15.80 -10.26 -14.06
C LEU A 431 17.04 -11.03 -13.56
N ARG A 432 16.89 -12.18 -12.89
CA ARG A 432 18.01 -12.97 -12.32
C ARG A 432 19.11 -13.23 -13.36
N SER A 433 18.72 -13.61 -14.57
CA SER A 433 19.62 -13.92 -15.70
C SER A 433 20.45 -12.73 -16.20
N ARG A 434 20.15 -11.50 -15.75
CA ARG A 434 20.84 -10.27 -16.15
C ARG A 434 21.87 -9.77 -15.12
N ASN A 435 21.94 -10.37 -13.92
CA ASN A 435 22.85 -9.99 -12.83
C ASN A 435 22.84 -8.48 -12.51
N LEU A 436 21.65 -7.85 -12.52
CA LEU A 436 21.53 -6.39 -12.33
C LEU A 436 21.84 -6.00 -10.88
N THR A 437 22.66 -4.97 -10.72
CA THR A 437 22.88 -4.29 -9.42
C THR A 437 22.27 -2.90 -9.46
N VAL A 438 21.30 -2.63 -8.59
CA VAL A 438 20.49 -1.40 -8.60
C VAL A 438 20.62 -0.65 -7.27
N ALA A 439 21.00 0.62 -7.33
CA ALA A 439 21.14 1.44 -6.12
C ALA A 439 19.82 2.07 -5.69
N LEU A 440 19.58 2.04 -4.39
CA LEU A 440 18.51 2.79 -3.73
C LEU A 440 19.09 4.09 -3.17
N SER A 441 18.79 5.19 -3.83
CA SER A 441 19.29 6.55 -3.48
C SER A 441 18.21 7.27 -2.69
N VAL A 442 18.29 7.11 -1.36
CA VAL A 442 17.15 7.27 -0.46
C VAL A 442 17.58 8.01 0.80
N SER A 443 16.81 9.05 1.18
CA SER A 443 16.77 9.53 2.56
C SER A 443 15.41 10.16 2.86
N GLY A 444 15.14 10.46 4.13
CA GLY A 444 14.05 11.37 4.48
C GLY A 444 14.17 12.72 3.74
N ALA A 445 13.03 13.34 3.46
CA ALA A 445 12.91 14.63 2.78
C ALA A 445 12.16 15.62 3.67
N GLU A 446 12.70 16.84 3.83
CA GLU A 446 12.17 17.85 4.76
C GLU A 446 10.82 18.45 4.31
N ASP A 447 10.38 18.17 3.08
CA ASP A 447 9.19 18.75 2.46
C ASP A 447 8.07 17.75 2.12
N LEU A 448 8.11 16.53 2.66
CA LEU A 448 7.01 15.54 2.61
C LEU A 448 5.62 16.14 2.93
N GLY A 449 5.57 17.10 3.86
CA GLY A 449 4.35 17.83 4.22
C GLY A 449 3.70 18.58 3.05
N ARG A 450 4.48 19.14 2.11
CA ARG A 450 3.99 19.85 0.93
C ARG A 450 3.16 18.97 -0.01
N TYR A 451 3.41 17.66 0.03
CA TYR A 451 2.73 16.67 -0.80
C TYR A 451 1.68 15.90 -0.02
N GLY A 452 1.28 16.37 1.17
CA GLY A 452 0.27 15.72 2.01
C GLY A 452 0.72 14.38 2.60
N LEU A 453 2.03 14.15 2.72
CA LEU A 453 2.62 12.89 3.19
C LEU A 453 3.32 13.06 4.55
N ARG A 454 3.71 11.92 5.13
CA ARG A 454 4.41 11.76 6.42
C ARG A 454 5.44 10.63 6.29
N THR A 455 6.46 10.59 7.15
CA THR A 455 7.58 9.64 7.08
C THR A 455 7.13 8.17 6.93
N VAL A 456 6.08 7.77 7.62
CA VAL A 456 5.47 6.42 7.52
C VAL A 456 5.13 5.98 6.09
N HIS A 457 4.72 6.90 5.21
CA HIS A 457 4.43 6.59 3.81
C HIS A 457 5.73 6.32 3.04
N LEU A 458 6.80 7.07 3.36
CA LEU A 458 8.14 6.88 2.79
C LEU A 458 8.77 5.56 3.30
N ASP A 459 8.66 5.24 4.58
CA ASP A 459 9.12 3.95 5.12
C ASP A 459 8.39 2.76 4.48
N SER A 460 7.08 2.86 4.24
CA SER A 460 6.29 1.80 3.60
C SER A 460 6.72 1.53 2.16
N ILE A 461 6.76 2.57 1.30
CA ILE A 461 7.14 2.40 -0.12
C ILE A 461 8.55 1.78 -0.26
N LEU A 462 9.46 2.14 0.64
CA LEU A 462 10.84 1.67 0.64
C LEU A 462 10.98 0.20 1.03
N LEU A 463 10.06 -0.37 1.80
CA LEU A 463 10.10 -1.80 2.14
C LEU A 463 9.62 -2.64 0.94
N ASP A 464 8.48 -2.27 0.34
CA ASP A 464 7.89 -3.02 -0.75
C ASP A 464 8.70 -2.91 -2.05
N LEU A 465 9.20 -1.72 -2.39
CA LEU A 465 10.12 -1.52 -3.51
C LEU A 465 11.31 -2.49 -3.46
N SER A 466 11.95 -2.57 -2.29
CA SER A 466 13.11 -3.45 -2.09
C SER A 466 12.73 -4.93 -2.11
N ARG A 467 11.59 -5.30 -1.53
CA ARG A 467 11.09 -6.69 -1.54
C ARG A 467 10.91 -7.19 -2.97
N TYR A 468 10.22 -6.42 -3.82
CA TYR A 468 9.87 -6.89 -5.16
C TYR A 468 10.99 -6.72 -6.19
N LEU A 469 11.95 -5.81 -5.97
CA LEU A 469 13.24 -5.84 -6.68
C LEU A 469 14.03 -7.12 -6.34
N LEU A 470 14.14 -7.49 -5.07
CA LEU A 470 14.81 -8.72 -4.65
C LEU A 470 14.12 -9.98 -5.23
N VAL A 471 12.79 -10.07 -5.17
CA VAL A 471 12.02 -11.19 -5.76
C VAL A 471 12.21 -11.29 -7.27
N ALA A 472 12.31 -10.15 -7.97
CA ALA A 472 12.65 -10.10 -9.40
C ALA A 472 14.12 -10.48 -9.70
N GLY A 473 14.94 -10.80 -8.70
CA GLY A 473 16.34 -11.20 -8.88
C GLY A 473 17.33 -10.07 -9.02
N VAL A 474 16.98 -8.85 -8.57
CA VAL A 474 17.87 -7.69 -8.60
C VAL A 474 18.74 -7.66 -7.34
N ARG A 475 20.05 -7.54 -7.51
CA ARG A 475 21.01 -7.26 -6.43
C ARG A 475 20.86 -5.80 -5.99
N LEU A 476 20.69 -5.55 -4.70
CA LEU A 476 20.52 -4.18 -4.19
C LEU A 476 21.86 -3.53 -3.84
N ALA A 477 21.95 -2.22 -4.00
CA ALA A 477 23.07 -1.41 -3.52
C ALA A 477 22.58 -0.22 -2.67
N TYR A 478 23.25 0.05 -1.56
CA TYR A 478 22.92 1.15 -0.65
C TYR A 478 24.17 1.80 -0.06
N GLY A 479 24.12 3.10 0.24
CA GLY A 479 25.23 3.85 0.84
C GLY A 479 24.70 4.74 1.96
N GLY A 480 24.62 4.21 3.18
CA GLY A 480 23.95 4.89 4.29
C GLY A 480 24.29 4.33 5.66
N HIS A 481 23.68 4.93 6.69
CA HIS A 481 24.06 4.72 8.08
C HIS A 481 23.85 3.27 8.57
N LEU A 482 24.77 2.78 9.40
CA LEU A 482 24.80 1.39 9.88
C LEU A 482 24.05 1.15 11.21
N GLY A 483 23.66 2.20 11.94
CA GLY A 483 23.03 2.09 13.28
C GLY A 483 21.71 1.31 13.31
N SER A 484 21.25 1.00 14.54
CA SER A 484 20.12 0.09 14.84
C SER A 484 18.84 0.35 14.05
N ASP A 485 18.52 1.61 13.82
CA ASP A 485 17.27 2.06 13.20
C ASP A 485 17.48 2.43 11.72
N GLY A 486 18.67 2.12 11.18
CA GLY A 486 19.10 2.43 9.82
C GLY A 486 18.47 1.51 8.78
N TYR A 487 18.10 2.09 7.64
CA TYR A 487 17.54 1.35 6.49
C TYR A 487 18.47 0.23 5.98
N THR A 488 19.79 0.36 6.14
CA THR A 488 20.78 -0.69 5.83
C THR A 488 20.50 -2.00 6.57
N LEU A 489 20.06 -1.93 7.82
CA LEU A 489 19.71 -3.13 8.59
C LEU A 489 18.36 -3.68 8.16
N ARG A 490 17.37 -2.82 7.90
CA ARG A 490 16.07 -3.24 7.35
C ARG A 490 16.22 -3.94 5.99
N LEU A 491 17.19 -3.54 5.16
CA LEU A 491 17.58 -4.25 3.94
C LEU A 491 18.31 -5.57 4.23
N ALA A 492 19.25 -5.59 5.19
CA ALA A 492 19.98 -6.80 5.58
C ALA A 492 19.08 -7.88 6.20
N ASP A 493 18.00 -7.48 6.86
CA ASP A 493 16.98 -8.38 7.39
C ASP A 493 16.01 -8.83 6.29
N LEU A 494 15.66 -7.95 5.33
CA LEU A 494 14.83 -8.29 4.17
C LEU A 494 15.50 -9.28 3.20
N VAL A 495 16.83 -9.25 3.01
CA VAL A 495 17.53 -10.30 2.26
C VAL A 495 17.62 -11.64 3.02
N ARG A 496 17.25 -11.65 4.31
CA ARG A 496 17.16 -12.84 5.18
C ARG A 496 15.70 -13.24 5.48
N ASP A 497 14.73 -12.61 4.81
CA ASP A 497 13.30 -12.96 4.88
C ASP A 497 13.05 -14.28 4.11
N PRO A 498 12.55 -15.36 4.75
CA PRO A 498 12.32 -16.64 4.08
C PRO A 498 11.36 -16.56 2.89
N ILE A 499 10.43 -15.59 2.89
CA ILE A 499 9.52 -15.34 1.77
C ILE A 499 10.32 -14.83 0.57
N VAL A 500 11.29 -13.94 0.80
CA VAL A 500 12.17 -13.41 -0.25
C VAL A 500 13.12 -14.50 -0.75
N GLU A 501 13.72 -15.31 0.13
CA GLU A 501 14.61 -16.43 -0.25
C GLU A 501 13.87 -17.46 -1.12
N GLN A 502 12.67 -17.89 -0.72
CA GLN A 502 11.87 -18.85 -1.48
C GLN A 502 11.45 -18.29 -2.85
N LEU A 503 10.88 -17.08 -2.90
CA LEU A 503 10.40 -16.48 -4.15
C LEU A 503 11.54 -16.13 -5.11
N ARG A 504 12.76 -15.92 -4.59
CA ARG A 504 13.98 -15.82 -5.40
C ARG A 504 14.44 -17.16 -5.99
N GLY A 505 14.00 -18.30 -5.44
CA GLY A 505 14.46 -19.63 -5.87
C GLY A 505 15.92 -19.92 -5.53
N THR A 506 16.52 -19.16 -4.61
CA THR A 506 17.90 -19.37 -4.14
C THR A 506 17.96 -20.63 -3.27
N SER A 507 18.76 -21.60 -3.69
CA SER A 507 19.00 -22.82 -2.90
C SER A 507 20.00 -22.53 -1.77
N SER A 508 19.76 -23.10 -0.59
CA SER A 508 20.57 -22.93 0.62
C SER A 508 21.89 -23.73 0.61
N THR A 509 22.62 -23.68 -0.50
CA THR A 509 23.80 -24.51 -0.79
C THR A 509 25.13 -23.77 -0.66
N ASP A 510 25.83 -23.96 0.46
CA ASP A 510 27.28 -23.78 0.77
C ASP A 510 28.04 -22.49 0.37
N GLN A 511 27.58 -21.66 -0.57
CA GLN A 511 28.19 -20.37 -0.90
C GLN A 511 27.11 -19.29 -1.02
N ALA A 512 26.89 -18.59 0.09
CA ALA A 512 26.03 -17.42 0.14
C ALA A 512 26.62 -16.30 -0.74
N VAL A 513 25.96 -16.01 -1.87
CA VAL A 513 26.30 -14.86 -2.73
C VAL A 513 25.71 -13.59 -2.08
N PRO A 514 26.45 -12.48 -1.93
CA PRO A 514 25.90 -11.30 -1.28
C PRO A 514 24.89 -10.58 -2.17
N GLU A 515 23.65 -10.45 -1.68
CA GLU A 515 22.50 -9.90 -2.39
C GLU A 515 22.28 -8.39 -2.16
N LEU A 516 22.90 -7.86 -1.12
CA LEU A 516 23.01 -6.43 -0.84
C LEU A 516 24.48 -6.02 -0.87
N VAL A 517 24.79 -4.89 -1.50
CA VAL A 517 26.09 -4.21 -1.39
C VAL A 517 25.92 -2.94 -0.57
N THR A 518 26.65 -2.82 0.53
CA THR A 518 26.76 -1.56 1.27
C THR A 518 28.10 -0.88 0.97
N TYR A 519 28.02 0.30 0.36
CA TYR A 519 29.18 1.14 0.07
C TYR A 519 29.43 2.08 1.24
N LEU A 520 30.64 2.04 1.80
CA LEU A 520 31.08 2.90 2.89
C LEU A 520 32.07 3.94 2.37
N PRO A 521 31.79 5.25 2.49
CA PRO A 521 32.70 6.30 2.06
C PRO A 521 33.81 6.46 3.10
N TRP A 522 35.07 6.63 2.71
CA TRP A 522 36.07 7.21 3.61
C TRP A 522 35.58 8.61 4.08
N PRO A 523 35.77 9.03 5.34
CA PRO A 523 36.42 8.36 6.47
C PRO A 523 35.45 7.58 7.40
N MET A 524 34.30 7.12 6.91
CA MET A 524 33.29 6.43 7.72
C MET A 524 33.84 5.13 8.33
N LEU A 525 33.76 5.02 9.66
CA LEU A 525 34.06 3.80 10.37
C LEU A 525 32.91 2.79 10.30
N ALA A 526 33.25 1.51 10.23
CA ALA A 526 32.33 0.40 10.47
C ALA A 526 33.00 -0.60 11.40
N SER A 527 32.37 -0.90 12.54
CA SER A 527 32.94 -1.83 13.51
C SER A 527 32.68 -3.28 13.10
N VAL A 528 33.47 -4.20 13.67
CA VAL A 528 33.25 -5.65 13.53
C VAL A 528 31.84 -6.07 13.97
N ARG A 529 31.21 -5.31 14.89
CA ARG A 529 29.82 -5.55 15.34
C ARG A 529 28.79 -5.15 14.29
N ASP A 530 29.09 -4.18 13.43
CA ASP A 530 28.19 -3.74 12.37
C ASP A 530 28.27 -4.71 11.18
N GLU A 531 29.49 -5.10 10.80
CA GLU A 531 29.74 -6.13 9.78
C GLU A 531 29.11 -7.48 10.17
N ALA A 532 29.31 -7.93 11.42
CA ALA A 532 28.69 -9.16 11.92
C ALA A 532 27.14 -9.09 12.05
N ARG A 533 26.56 -7.89 12.15
CA ARG A 533 25.09 -7.71 12.22
C ARG A 533 24.44 -7.79 10.83
N LEU A 534 25.12 -7.26 9.81
CA LEU A 534 24.71 -7.35 8.42
C LEU A 534 24.76 -8.81 7.91
N GLY A 535 25.81 -9.54 8.24
CA GLY A 535 25.91 -10.97 7.94
C GLY A 535 26.24 -11.30 6.46
N PRO A 536 26.25 -12.59 6.08
CA PRO A 536 26.93 -13.05 4.86
C PRO A 536 26.25 -12.68 3.54
N LEU A 537 24.97 -12.28 3.57
CA LEU A 537 24.24 -11.82 2.37
C LEU A 537 24.48 -10.33 2.06
N VAL A 538 25.36 -9.66 2.81
CA VAL A 538 25.71 -8.25 2.62
C VAL A 538 27.22 -8.10 2.37
N GLU A 539 27.58 -7.59 1.20
CA GLU A 539 28.96 -7.21 0.86
C GLU A 539 29.24 -5.79 1.37
N MET A 540 30.31 -5.60 2.15
CA MET A 540 30.71 -4.30 2.69
C MET A 540 31.92 -3.75 1.93
N LEU A 541 31.68 -2.85 0.98
CA LEU A 541 32.73 -2.21 0.19
C LEU A 541 33.17 -0.90 0.86
N ARG A 542 34.35 -0.95 1.51
CA ARG A 542 35.04 0.22 2.06
C ARG A 542 35.76 0.96 0.93
N CYS A 543 35.36 2.19 0.65
CA CYS A 543 35.97 3.00 -0.42
C CYS A 543 37.25 3.67 0.07
N ASP A 544 38.28 3.72 -0.78
CA ASP A 544 39.57 4.33 -0.47
C ASP A 544 39.50 5.85 -0.19
N ARG A 545 40.49 6.35 0.56
CA ARG A 545 40.75 7.78 0.72
C ARG A 545 40.96 8.45 -0.65
N PRO A 546 40.31 9.58 -0.95
CA PRO A 546 40.57 10.34 -2.17
C PRO A 546 42.04 10.72 -2.32
N SER A 547 42.61 10.59 -3.52
CA SER A 547 44.04 10.82 -3.78
C SER A 547 44.48 12.28 -3.66
N ASP A 548 43.54 13.23 -3.62
CA ASP A 548 43.75 14.64 -3.29
C ASP A 548 43.72 14.94 -1.78
N ILE A 549 43.68 13.90 -0.94
CA ILE A 549 43.70 13.99 0.52
C ILE A 549 44.86 13.17 1.11
N ASP A 550 45.57 13.79 2.06
CA ASP A 550 46.64 13.15 2.83
C ASP A 550 46.84 13.77 4.22
N GLU A 551 47.74 13.14 4.97
CA GLU A 551 48.19 13.48 6.32
C GLU A 551 48.92 14.84 6.42
N ALA A 552 49.29 15.46 5.29
CA ALA A 552 49.87 16.82 5.25
C ALA A 552 48.79 17.91 5.13
N ILE A 553 47.52 17.53 4.86
CA ILE A 553 46.36 18.41 5.01
C ILE A 553 45.94 18.47 6.48
N ASP A 554 45.74 17.32 7.10
CA ASP A 554 45.45 17.16 8.52
C ASP A 554 45.97 15.80 9.00
N PRO A 555 46.67 15.70 10.16
CA PRO A 555 47.21 14.43 10.65
C PRO A 555 46.17 13.32 10.90
N SER A 556 44.88 13.66 11.04
CA SER A 556 43.79 12.68 11.18
C SER A 556 43.37 12.04 9.85
N PHE A 557 43.75 12.61 8.70
CA PHE A 557 43.31 12.16 7.37
C PHE A 557 44.07 10.92 6.86
N VAL A 558 44.37 9.97 7.74
CA VAL A 558 45.02 8.69 7.41
C VAL A 558 44.18 7.83 6.48
N ALA A 559 44.83 6.94 5.71
CA ALA A 559 44.16 6.12 4.69
C ALA A 559 43.10 5.17 5.28
N ALA A 560 43.36 4.64 6.48
CA ALA A 560 42.44 3.82 7.25
C ALA A 560 42.34 4.38 8.69
N PRO A 561 41.36 5.28 8.98
CA PRO A 561 41.18 5.82 10.32
C PRO A 561 40.65 4.76 11.29
N ASP A 562 41.11 4.84 12.54
CA ASP A 562 40.65 4.04 13.68
C ASP A 562 39.80 4.85 14.68
N VAL A 563 39.80 6.17 14.55
CA VAL A 563 39.00 7.14 15.31
C VAL A 563 38.08 7.91 14.37
N GLU A 564 36.86 8.23 14.83
CA GLU A 564 35.87 8.96 14.04
C GLU A 564 36.35 10.38 13.73
N ILE A 565 36.45 10.71 12.44
CA ILE A 565 36.73 12.08 11.99
C ILE A 565 35.40 12.88 12.07
N PRO A 566 35.30 13.94 12.89
CA PRO A 566 34.06 14.69 13.05
C PRO A 566 33.70 15.48 11.77
N SER A 567 32.60 16.24 11.79
CA SER A 567 32.18 17.12 10.69
C SER A 567 31.91 18.56 11.15
N ASP A 568 32.66 18.98 12.16
CA ASP A 568 32.57 20.22 12.95
C ASP A 568 33.40 21.40 12.39
N THR A 569 34.29 21.14 11.43
CA THR A 569 35.10 22.18 10.75
C THR A 569 34.91 22.14 9.24
N ALA A 570 35.19 23.25 8.56
CA ALA A 570 35.21 23.31 7.10
C ALA A 570 36.17 22.28 6.48
N LEU A 571 37.32 22.03 7.13
CA LEU A 571 38.34 21.08 6.65
C LEU A 571 37.87 19.62 6.81
N HIS A 572 37.27 19.28 7.94
CA HIS A 572 36.69 17.95 8.13
C HIS A 572 35.47 17.72 7.20
N ARG A 573 34.64 18.75 6.98
CA ARG A 573 33.55 18.69 5.97
C ARG A 573 34.09 18.54 4.54
N PHE A 574 35.25 19.13 4.21
CA PHE A 574 35.92 18.89 2.94
C PHE A 574 36.31 17.41 2.78
N ALA A 575 36.95 16.82 3.79
CA ALA A 575 37.31 15.41 3.79
C ALA A 575 36.10 14.48 3.61
N TRP A 576 35.06 14.65 4.42
CA TRP A 576 33.80 13.93 4.29
C TRP A 576 33.15 14.12 2.92
N SER A 577 33.13 15.34 2.38
CA SER A 577 32.56 15.63 1.06
C SER A 577 33.30 14.92 -0.07
N ARG A 578 34.65 14.95 -0.06
CA ARG A 578 35.46 14.29 -1.10
C ARG A 578 35.31 12.77 -1.06
N GLY A 579 35.30 12.16 0.12
CA GLY A 579 35.09 10.72 0.27
C GLY A 579 33.67 10.26 -0.11
N LEU A 580 32.65 11.05 0.23
CA LEU A 580 31.27 10.84 -0.23
C LEU A 580 31.15 10.92 -1.76
N THR A 581 31.76 11.92 -2.41
CA THR A 581 31.79 12.02 -3.87
C THR A 581 32.54 10.82 -4.49
N SER A 582 33.71 10.45 -3.94
CA SER A 582 34.49 9.28 -4.40
C SER A 582 33.68 7.98 -4.37
N MET A 583 32.99 7.71 -3.27
CA MET A 583 32.08 6.56 -3.12
C MET A 583 30.97 6.57 -4.19
N ARG A 584 30.33 7.71 -4.44
CA ARG A 584 29.26 7.83 -5.45
C ARG A 584 29.77 7.64 -6.88
N GLU A 585 30.96 8.15 -7.18
CA GLU A 585 31.63 7.95 -8.47
C GLU A 585 32.05 6.50 -8.68
N HIS A 586 32.54 5.82 -7.64
CA HIS A 586 32.84 4.38 -7.67
C HIS A 586 31.57 3.57 -7.90
N GLN A 587 30.56 3.75 -7.06
CA GLN A 587 29.26 3.07 -7.16
C GLN A 587 28.66 3.22 -8.58
N THR A 588 28.61 4.44 -9.12
CA THR A 588 27.98 4.73 -10.43
C THR A 588 28.68 4.03 -11.61
N LYS A 589 29.95 3.63 -11.49
CA LYS A 589 30.65 2.83 -12.50
C LYS A 589 30.12 1.39 -12.56
N GLU A 590 29.78 0.82 -11.40
CA GLU A 590 29.39 -0.59 -11.23
C GLU A 590 27.88 -0.83 -11.38
N LEU A 591 27.06 0.16 -11.04
CA LEU A 591 25.60 0.05 -11.10
C LEU A 591 25.06 -0.20 -12.51
N SER A 592 24.06 -1.07 -12.57
CA SER A 592 23.18 -1.25 -13.72
C SER A 592 22.11 -0.15 -13.79
N ALA A 593 21.59 0.29 -12.64
CA ALA A 593 20.60 1.38 -12.53
C ALA A 593 20.60 2.04 -11.14
N ARG A 594 19.86 3.15 -11.01
CA ARG A 594 19.63 3.87 -9.75
C ARG A 594 18.14 4.22 -9.60
N VAL A 595 17.53 3.87 -8.47
CA VAL A 595 16.20 4.36 -8.06
C VAL A 595 16.38 5.45 -7.00
N VAL A 596 15.62 6.53 -7.12
CA VAL A 596 15.76 7.76 -6.32
C VAL A 596 14.43 8.07 -5.64
N VAL A 597 14.41 8.12 -4.30
CA VAL A 597 13.18 8.33 -3.51
C VAL A 597 13.45 9.32 -2.38
N GLY A 598 12.65 10.39 -2.28
CA GLY A 598 12.85 11.43 -1.28
C GLY A 598 14.21 12.12 -1.43
N GLY A 599 15.02 12.13 -0.36
CA GLY A 599 16.34 12.75 -0.33
C GLY A 599 16.34 14.17 0.23
N LYS A 600 17.24 14.48 1.17
CA LYS A 600 17.35 15.80 1.79
C LYS A 600 17.49 16.93 0.76
N LEU A 601 16.84 18.07 0.98
CA LEU A 601 17.03 19.31 0.22
C LEU A 601 18.18 20.15 0.78
N GLY A 602 18.46 20.06 2.08
CA GLY A 602 19.55 20.78 2.73
C GLY A 602 19.07 22.06 3.41
N ARG A 603 18.20 21.94 4.42
CA ARG A 603 17.86 23.08 5.30
C ARG A 603 18.92 23.32 6.39
N PRO A 604 19.03 24.55 6.95
CA PRO A 604 20.03 24.88 7.98
C PRO A 604 19.89 24.09 9.30
N ASP A 605 18.69 23.60 9.62
CA ASP A 605 18.42 22.75 10.80
C ASP A 605 18.76 21.28 10.56
N THR A 606 18.84 20.85 9.31
CA THR A 606 18.97 19.45 8.89
C THR A 606 19.99 19.25 7.75
N PRO A 607 21.21 19.84 7.82
CA PRO A 607 22.15 19.95 6.70
C PRO A 607 22.65 18.63 6.11
N TYR A 608 23.31 18.72 4.96
CA TYR A 608 24.06 17.63 4.32
C TYR A 608 25.59 17.78 4.52
N MET A 609 26.31 16.65 4.42
CA MET A 609 27.76 16.59 4.67
C MET A 609 28.63 16.87 3.43
N GLY A 610 28.11 16.65 2.23
CA GLY A 610 28.82 16.88 0.97
C GLY A 610 28.89 18.34 0.52
N ARG A 611 29.36 18.57 -0.72
CA ARG A 611 29.31 19.86 -1.44
C ARG A 611 27.88 20.24 -1.86
N MET A 612 27.08 19.24 -2.22
CA MET A 612 25.66 19.35 -2.58
C MET A 612 24.85 18.24 -1.88
N PRO A 613 23.51 18.26 -1.90
CA PRO A 613 22.69 17.18 -1.37
C PRO A 613 23.05 15.82 -1.99
N GLY A 614 23.17 14.78 -1.16
CA GLY A 614 23.72 13.49 -1.58
C GLY A 614 22.92 12.79 -2.68
N VAL A 615 21.60 12.77 -2.52
CA VAL A 615 20.67 12.14 -3.47
C VAL A 615 20.60 12.91 -4.81
N LEU A 616 20.87 14.23 -4.79
CA LEU A 616 21.06 15.03 -6.02
C LEU A 616 22.37 14.64 -6.72
N GLU A 617 23.49 14.54 -6.00
CA GLU A 617 24.78 14.12 -6.59
C GLU A 617 24.70 12.70 -7.17
N GLU A 618 24.01 11.78 -6.48
CA GLU A 618 23.75 10.40 -6.93
C GLU A 618 22.94 10.36 -8.22
N ALA A 619 21.86 11.16 -8.33
CA ALA A 619 21.06 11.26 -9.54
C ALA A 619 21.83 11.89 -10.71
N LEU A 620 22.56 12.99 -10.46
CA LEU A 620 23.38 13.67 -11.48
C LEU A 620 24.49 12.78 -12.02
N LEU A 621 25.20 12.05 -11.17
CA LEU A 621 26.22 11.10 -11.60
C LEU A 621 25.61 9.99 -12.47
N GLY A 622 24.43 9.48 -12.13
CA GLY A 622 23.69 8.52 -12.95
C GLY A 622 23.35 9.07 -14.34
N ILE A 623 22.74 10.25 -14.40
CA ILE A 623 22.37 10.94 -15.65
C ILE A 623 23.60 11.23 -16.52
N ARG A 624 24.66 11.80 -15.93
CA ARG A 624 25.93 12.11 -16.64
C ARG A 624 26.63 10.85 -17.17
N ALA A 625 26.58 9.75 -16.42
CA ALA A 625 27.08 8.45 -16.86
C ALA A 625 26.13 7.71 -17.84
N GLN A 626 25.00 8.32 -18.21
CA GLN A 626 23.93 7.71 -19.04
C GLN A 626 23.44 6.35 -18.51
N ARG A 627 23.48 6.17 -17.18
CA ARG A 627 22.89 5.03 -16.48
C ARG A 627 21.37 5.25 -16.32
N PRO A 628 20.55 4.19 -16.36
CA PRO A 628 19.14 4.24 -15.98
C PRO A 628 18.92 4.88 -14.60
N VAL A 629 18.17 5.98 -14.54
CA VAL A 629 17.75 6.65 -13.30
C VAL A 629 16.22 6.68 -13.21
N TYR A 630 15.67 6.16 -12.12
CA TYR A 630 14.23 6.15 -11.83
C TYR A 630 13.91 7.16 -10.72
N LEU A 631 13.03 8.12 -10.97
CA LEU A 631 12.69 9.19 -10.02
C LEU A 631 11.29 8.99 -9.43
N VAL A 632 11.21 8.66 -8.14
CA VAL A 632 9.94 8.52 -7.40
C VAL A 632 9.66 9.82 -6.64
N GLY A 633 9.32 10.87 -7.40
CA GLY A 633 9.14 12.24 -6.92
C GLY A 633 7.93 12.51 -6.02
N ALA A 634 6.98 11.57 -5.88
CA ALA A 634 5.76 11.77 -5.08
C ALA A 634 6.03 12.00 -3.58
N PHE A 635 7.20 11.60 -3.09
CA PHE A 635 7.66 11.71 -1.71
C PHE A 635 8.54 12.94 -1.45
N GLY A 636 8.56 13.90 -2.38
CA GLY A 636 9.31 15.16 -2.24
C GLY A 636 10.82 15.01 -2.39
N GLY A 637 11.56 15.91 -1.75
CA GLY A 637 13.02 15.85 -1.65
C GLY A 637 13.78 15.99 -2.98
N CYS A 638 15.03 15.51 -3.01
CA CYS A 638 15.87 15.47 -4.20
C CYS A 638 15.22 14.71 -5.38
N ALA A 639 14.49 13.62 -5.14
CA ALA A 639 13.79 12.87 -6.19
C ALA A 639 12.80 13.77 -6.94
N ARG A 640 12.03 14.58 -6.20
CA ARG A 640 11.13 15.59 -6.77
C ARG A 640 11.89 16.75 -7.39
N LEU A 641 12.94 17.24 -6.73
CA LEU A 641 13.76 18.37 -7.17
C LEU A 641 14.40 18.14 -8.55
N VAL A 642 14.95 16.94 -8.77
CA VAL A 642 15.53 16.55 -10.06
C VAL A 642 14.44 16.39 -11.11
N PHE A 643 13.31 15.76 -10.78
CA PHE A 643 12.18 15.61 -11.70
C PHE A 643 11.61 16.96 -12.15
N ASP A 644 11.34 17.88 -11.21
CA ASP A 644 10.86 19.24 -11.49
C ASP A 644 11.81 19.96 -12.47
N ALA A 645 13.13 19.88 -12.23
CA ALA A 645 14.13 20.50 -13.10
C ALA A 645 14.20 19.86 -14.52
N LEU A 646 14.04 18.53 -14.62
CA LEU A 646 13.96 17.81 -15.91
C LEU A 646 12.68 18.13 -16.69
N ASP A 647 11.57 18.47 -16.02
CA ASP A 647 10.33 18.96 -16.64
C ASP A 647 10.33 20.51 -16.80
N GLY A 648 11.47 21.16 -16.49
CA GLY A 648 11.71 22.59 -16.70
C GLY A 648 11.17 23.54 -15.62
N ILE A 649 10.60 23.00 -14.54
CA ILE A 649 10.07 23.73 -13.39
C ILE A 649 11.22 24.25 -12.52
N GLU A 650 11.20 25.54 -12.22
CA GLU A 650 12.25 26.19 -11.43
C GLU A 650 11.99 26.04 -9.92
N ARG A 651 13.02 25.67 -9.16
CA ARG A 651 12.95 25.34 -7.74
C ARG A 651 14.08 26.09 -7.00
N VAL A 652 13.75 26.82 -5.94
CA VAL A 652 14.74 27.66 -5.20
C VAL A 652 15.84 26.80 -4.57
N GLU A 653 15.53 25.55 -4.25
CA GLU A 653 16.43 24.54 -3.71
C GLU A 653 17.52 24.09 -4.72
N LEU A 654 17.44 24.52 -6.00
CA LEU A 654 18.53 24.44 -7.01
C LEU A 654 19.15 25.83 -7.30
N THR A 655 19.31 26.67 -6.28
CA THR A 655 20.06 27.94 -6.39
C THR A 655 21.20 27.99 -5.37
N SER A 656 22.32 28.58 -5.76
CA SER A 656 23.48 28.78 -4.87
C SER A 656 23.13 29.67 -3.66
N ALA A 657 22.15 30.56 -3.80
CA ALA A 657 21.64 31.39 -2.71
C ALA A 657 20.97 30.57 -1.59
N TYR A 658 20.31 29.44 -1.91
CA TYR A 658 19.71 28.55 -0.91
C TYR A 658 20.77 27.86 -0.06
N HIS A 659 21.81 27.31 -0.71
CA HIS A 659 22.86 26.51 -0.05
C HIS A 659 23.93 27.36 0.66
N GLN A 660 24.07 28.65 0.33
CA GLN A 660 24.96 29.60 1.03
C GLN A 660 24.64 29.78 2.51
N ALA A 661 23.40 29.50 2.94
CA ALA A 661 22.99 29.58 4.35
C ALA A 661 23.43 28.38 5.21
N LEU A 662 24.09 27.37 4.63
CA LEU A 662 24.49 26.15 5.34
C LEU A 662 25.83 26.33 6.11
N PRO A 663 26.00 25.68 7.28
CA PRO A 663 27.23 25.75 8.06
C PRO A 663 28.48 25.39 7.24
N HIS A 664 29.47 26.28 7.28
CA HIS A 664 30.74 26.19 6.55
C HIS A 664 30.62 26.07 5.01
N ALA A 665 29.51 26.46 4.39
CA ALA A 665 29.37 26.37 2.93
C ALA A 665 30.32 27.30 2.15
N PRO A 666 30.54 28.58 2.52
CA PRO A 666 31.53 29.45 1.88
C PRO A 666 32.96 28.92 2.00
N GLU A 667 33.35 28.47 3.18
CA GLU A 667 34.69 27.95 3.49
C GLU A 667 34.94 26.60 2.81
N LEU A 668 33.94 25.73 2.73
CA LEU A 668 34.01 24.48 1.96
C LEU A 668 34.24 24.78 0.47
N LYS A 669 33.52 25.75 -0.09
CA LYS A 669 33.70 26.15 -1.50
C LYS A 669 35.08 26.77 -1.75
N ALA A 670 35.61 27.54 -0.82
CA ALA A 670 36.98 28.04 -0.87
C ALA A 670 38.01 26.90 -0.87
N LEU A 671 37.87 25.90 0.02
CA LEU A 671 38.76 24.74 0.08
C LEU A 671 38.77 23.91 -1.21
N TYR A 672 37.63 23.80 -1.92
CA TYR A 672 37.57 23.21 -3.25
C TYR A 672 38.35 24.04 -4.28
N ALA A 673 38.17 25.37 -4.29
CA ALA A 673 38.84 26.27 -5.22
C ALA A 673 40.38 26.32 -5.01
N ASP A 674 40.83 26.48 -3.76
CA ASP A 674 42.25 26.50 -3.38
C ASP A 674 42.99 25.20 -3.78
N ARG A 675 42.26 24.08 -3.80
CA ARG A 675 42.77 22.75 -4.20
C ARG A 675 42.52 22.41 -5.66
N SER A 676 41.98 23.33 -6.46
CA SER A 676 41.63 23.13 -7.87
C SER A 676 40.67 21.94 -8.13
N VAL A 677 39.82 21.60 -7.16
CA VAL A 677 38.82 20.53 -7.26
C VAL A 677 37.51 21.09 -7.83
N ALA A 678 36.91 20.38 -8.78
CA ALA A 678 35.70 20.83 -9.47
C ALA A 678 34.50 21.08 -8.52
N TRP A 679 33.89 22.25 -8.66
CA TRP A 679 32.67 22.67 -7.97
C TRP A 679 31.59 23.00 -9.01
N ASP A 680 30.47 22.29 -8.95
CA ASP A 680 29.32 22.55 -9.82
C ASP A 680 28.42 23.59 -9.16
N GLU A 681 28.15 24.70 -9.85
CA GLU A 681 27.16 25.69 -9.38
C GLU A 681 25.73 25.16 -9.59
N PHE A 682 24.83 25.43 -8.64
CA PHE A 682 23.46 24.92 -8.68
C PHE A 682 22.67 25.44 -9.89
N GLU A 683 22.95 26.67 -10.32
CA GLU A 683 22.40 27.28 -11.53
C GLU A 683 22.83 26.52 -12.80
N ASN A 684 24.08 26.01 -12.84
CA ASN A 684 24.56 25.18 -13.95
C ASN A 684 23.92 23.79 -13.91
N ILE A 685 23.75 23.20 -12.72
CA ILE A 685 23.03 21.93 -12.51
C ILE A 685 21.57 22.04 -12.99
N ALA A 686 20.88 23.13 -12.64
CA ALA A 686 19.51 23.39 -13.08
C ALA A 686 19.43 23.52 -14.62
N ALA A 687 20.36 24.23 -15.24
CA ALA A 687 20.45 24.35 -16.70
C ALA A 687 20.78 23.00 -17.38
N GLU A 688 21.66 22.19 -16.80
CA GLU A 688 22.02 20.85 -17.29
C GLU A 688 20.80 19.92 -17.26
N LEU A 689 20.07 19.84 -16.14
CA LEU A 689 18.86 19.03 -16.02
C LEU A 689 17.78 19.51 -17.01
N LYS A 690 17.52 20.82 -17.08
CA LYS A 690 16.53 21.41 -18.00
C LYS A 690 16.87 21.19 -19.48
N ALA A 691 18.16 21.07 -19.83
CA ALA A 691 18.62 20.70 -21.17
C ALA A 691 18.62 19.18 -21.43
N CYS A 692 18.77 18.36 -20.40
CA CYS A 692 18.76 16.90 -20.48
C CYS A 692 17.33 16.35 -20.70
N GLY A 693 16.36 16.92 -19.97
CA GLY A 693 14.95 16.55 -20.03
C GLY A 693 14.65 15.14 -19.50
N ILE A 694 13.36 14.81 -19.36
CA ILE A 694 12.92 13.49 -18.85
C ILE A 694 13.48 12.32 -19.70
N SER A 695 13.63 12.50 -21.02
CA SER A 695 14.27 11.52 -21.93
C SER A 695 15.78 11.32 -21.70
N GLY A 696 16.39 12.13 -20.84
CA GLY A 696 17.75 12.00 -20.32
C GLY A 696 17.93 10.88 -19.29
N LEU A 697 16.85 10.36 -18.68
CA LEU A 697 16.90 9.37 -17.61
C LEU A 697 17.35 7.95 -18.04
N LYS A 698 17.34 7.67 -19.36
CA LYS A 698 17.79 6.40 -19.99
C LYS A 698 17.24 5.12 -19.34
N ASN A 699 16.05 5.19 -18.76
CA ASN A 699 15.50 4.16 -17.88
C ASN A 699 14.44 3.24 -18.52
N GLY A 700 14.42 3.15 -19.85
CA GLY A 700 13.54 2.25 -20.59
C GLY A 700 12.05 2.64 -20.61
N LEU A 701 11.64 3.66 -19.86
CA LEU A 701 10.29 4.19 -19.81
C LEU A 701 10.09 5.37 -20.77
N SER A 702 8.85 5.55 -21.24
CA SER A 702 8.42 6.77 -21.94
C SER A 702 8.48 8.01 -21.05
N VAL A 703 8.27 9.20 -21.63
CA VAL A 703 8.20 10.45 -20.85
C VAL A 703 6.95 10.43 -19.95
N GLU A 704 5.85 9.88 -20.46
CA GLU A 704 4.56 9.79 -19.78
C GLU A 704 4.62 8.83 -18.59
N GLU A 705 5.22 7.65 -18.77
CA GLU A 705 5.49 6.69 -17.69
C GLU A 705 6.47 7.24 -16.64
N ASN A 706 7.44 8.06 -17.04
CA ASN A 706 8.32 8.77 -16.10
C ASN A 706 7.56 9.83 -15.29
N ARG A 707 6.62 10.57 -15.90
CA ARG A 707 5.74 11.48 -15.14
C ARG A 707 4.80 10.72 -14.21
N GLU A 708 4.30 9.55 -14.60
CA GLU A 708 3.53 8.67 -13.73
C GLU A 708 4.37 8.16 -12.54
N LEU A 709 5.58 7.64 -12.79
CA LEU A 709 6.49 7.17 -11.74
C LEU A 709 6.86 8.29 -10.74
N ALA A 710 7.04 9.51 -11.24
CA ALA A 710 7.38 10.66 -10.42
C ALA A 710 6.19 11.27 -9.63
N THR A 711 4.97 10.81 -9.86
CA THR A 711 3.74 11.32 -9.19
C THR A 711 2.91 10.25 -8.49
N SER A 712 3.08 8.98 -8.82
CA SER A 712 2.42 7.84 -8.16
C SER A 712 2.83 7.71 -6.69
N ARG A 713 1.85 7.43 -5.82
CA ARG A 713 2.08 6.97 -4.44
C ARG A 713 1.83 5.46 -4.27
N SER A 714 1.43 4.75 -5.33
CA SER A 714 1.14 3.31 -5.30
C SER A 714 2.41 2.48 -5.40
N ALA A 715 2.69 1.70 -4.34
CA ALA A 715 3.85 0.80 -4.29
C ALA A 715 3.85 -0.23 -5.42
N GLU A 716 2.68 -0.79 -5.73
CA GLU A 716 2.47 -1.61 -6.90
C GLU A 716 2.90 -0.89 -8.17
N ARG A 717 2.31 0.28 -8.48
CA ARG A 717 2.59 0.98 -9.75
C ARG A 717 4.03 1.48 -9.88
N ILE A 718 4.67 1.85 -8.76
CA ILE A 718 6.09 2.22 -8.70
C ILE A 718 6.96 1.00 -9.04
N VAL A 719 6.68 -0.16 -8.44
CA VAL A 719 7.39 -1.42 -8.73
C VAL A 719 7.14 -1.86 -10.18
N GLU A 720 5.91 -1.79 -10.68
CA GLU A 720 5.58 -2.13 -12.07
C GLU A 720 6.43 -1.33 -13.06
N LEU A 721 6.47 -0.01 -12.89
CA LEU A 721 7.20 0.90 -13.80
C LEU A 721 8.71 0.68 -13.72
N ILE A 722 9.27 0.48 -12.53
CA ILE A 722 10.71 0.23 -12.37
C ILE A 722 11.09 -1.12 -12.99
N LEU A 723 10.33 -2.19 -12.73
CA LEU A 723 10.60 -3.52 -13.30
C LEU A 723 10.36 -3.57 -14.82
N HIS A 724 9.37 -2.84 -15.34
CA HIS A 724 9.19 -2.67 -16.78
C HIS A 724 10.39 -1.96 -17.41
N GLY A 725 10.79 -0.81 -16.88
CA GLY A 725 11.94 -0.05 -17.37
C GLY A 725 13.24 -0.86 -17.33
N LEU A 726 13.51 -1.58 -16.23
CA LEU A 726 14.67 -2.46 -16.10
C LEU A 726 14.63 -3.60 -17.13
N GLN A 727 13.45 -4.12 -17.47
CA GLN A 727 13.29 -5.11 -18.54
C GLN A 727 13.62 -4.52 -19.93
N GLN A 728 13.21 -3.28 -20.22
CA GLN A 728 13.54 -2.59 -21.48
C GLN A 728 15.02 -2.17 -21.58
N CYS A 729 15.66 -1.82 -20.45
CA CYS A 729 17.05 -1.33 -20.40
C CYS A 729 18.12 -2.35 -20.84
N SER A 730 17.76 -3.58 -21.20
CA SER A 730 18.72 -4.60 -21.62
C SER A 730 18.16 -5.58 -22.66
N GLN A 731 17.84 -5.05 -23.85
CA GLN A 731 18.25 -5.75 -25.06
C GLN A 731 19.68 -5.30 -25.42
N PRO A 732 20.72 -6.14 -25.24
CA PRO A 732 21.92 -6.01 -26.05
C PRO A 732 21.49 -6.11 -27.52
N ALA A 733 22.00 -5.24 -28.39
CA ALA A 733 21.83 -5.44 -29.82
C ALA A 733 22.38 -6.83 -30.19
N ALA A 734 21.56 -7.67 -30.82
CA ALA A 734 22.01 -8.98 -31.28
C ALA A 734 23.26 -8.78 -32.14
N ALA A 735 24.36 -9.45 -31.77
CA ALA A 735 25.67 -9.21 -32.38
C ALA A 735 25.56 -9.39 -33.89
N GLY A 736 25.76 -8.29 -34.63
CA GLY A 736 25.54 -8.26 -36.08
C GLY A 736 26.41 -9.30 -36.77
N GLY A 737 25.79 -10.35 -37.28
CA GLY A 737 26.48 -11.38 -38.04
C GLY A 737 27.08 -10.75 -39.30
N THR A 738 28.40 -10.80 -39.41
CA THR A 738 29.12 -10.41 -40.62
C THR A 738 28.95 -11.49 -41.67
N GLU A 739 28.18 -11.19 -42.72
CA GLU A 739 28.43 -11.69 -44.08
C GLU A 739 29.44 -10.77 -44.79
#